data_AF-A0A6J7S2V1-F1
#
_entry.id   AF-A0A6J7S2V1-F1
#
_cell.length_a   1.000
_cell.length_b   1.000
_cell.length_c   1.000
_cell.angle_alpha   90.00
_cell.angle_beta   90.00
_cell.angle_gamma   90.00
#
_symmetry.space_group_name_H-M   'P 1'
#
loop_
_entity.id
_entity.type
_entity.pdbx_description
1 polymer ?
#
loop_
_entity_poly.entity_id
_entity_poly.type
_entity_poly.pdbx_seq_one_letter_code
_entity_poly.pdbx_strand_id
1 'polypeptide(L)'
;MSSSSLLVVAWVLSIAQAFLDFGSRSAQISAIPAFAALQICIVVILVLLAAVVFRKIEARKVQPSHKLSDWPLAVALGASLCALLGRVAISPFEPTVFWLGPLLLVTPALLTWEVAVMYRSGGRLTGRTWLRFAATWSTIGALCLAAFVLGPERWNQIHVRSLGLHWLGWSLLVVSSSAALYGVARRSWDTALRFLIVAVSALSLVVSTFGASALLSSSQPSRLLSLIGASLILLAMLTPGLAVTRVITRLIKFGSALTKCAGRVFLQASEFSRSGSRALGRQWRRLLHFASFPRVSEPRRMTRQHVVGAGVMGVISVGFIAHGIWWAHSVGWQPTGHAATLMMRAAQVGTVDHPLLGLVTSLGSIGKGSHLGPLPMDLLAPFVRVFGVRLGALFGASAFTFLCWTVSVWAAWRAAGGMAAIAAWVMAALVITVPALGAFWEGNNISISLLAISATLIASWAAASGTPRAWWWAVGLGSFCAQSYIPHALIIIGPVLWAGLVLAGSRRREPDPTQQCSLRNVIRVGWLIAAVAWLQPALDAVLHQGGNVRYLFAEISHPQPNVGISGFPRAIAWVLAIPPRWGEITKSFAQAGSADLFIRGSLALGLILAVLLLVIWWRTRSTATNSERQLRIITLLVLLGTGLNVTQLPQDFLRSFQLGWLVVVSLFVWFSIFLSIFLAIRDPLSRRVSLQWGQALRVGVFSLSALAVIALAMAGPEQIEDVKDRAFTIDALIDPLVEQTLTAFDSNEAVFVPQAGGRLNEIATDTILSNLIVGGLNARVETSASGMNYGERRMVTQWSGPALWITSALSPIKPDGKLLAAVSEPAWNDARFAELAEQVATAVRAAPEVRLQPWVDRYLVRYLSGWIPDKDLCSTAERLRAGTYPIASLPSGLLLILYADLAIKEPRLSASIQDEVSGAIGQGPLEVWQTEIEQPVPIASSNLLRNGTVCPESFGPP
;
A
#
# COMPACT_ATOMS: atom_id res chain seq x y z
N MET A 1 24.41 -15.22 -29.05
CA MET A 1 25.15 -14.30 -28.16
C MET A 1 25.55 -15.08 -26.92
N SER A 2 26.82 -15.04 -26.53
CA SER A 2 27.23 -15.64 -25.26
C SER A 2 26.63 -14.84 -24.10
N SER A 3 26.37 -15.49 -22.97
CA SER A 3 25.89 -14.84 -21.74
C SER A 3 26.80 -13.69 -21.28
N SER A 4 28.08 -13.71 -21.69
CA SER A 4 29.07 -12.65 -21.49
C SER A 4 28.73 -11.38 -22.27
N SER A 5 28.30 -11.51 -23.53
CA SER A 5 27.94 -10.37 -24.39
C SER A 5 26.68 -9.65 -23.90
N LEU A 6 25.71 -10.40 -23.33
CA LEU A 6 24.46 -9.84 -22.82
C LEU A 6 24.69 -9.07 -21.51
N LEU A 7 25.63 -9.53 -20.69
CA LEU A 7 26.06 -8.86 -19.46
C LEU A 7 26.83 -7.56 -19.78
N VAL A 8 27.69 -7.57 -20.80
CA VAL A 8 28.44 -6.39 -21.25
C VAL A 8 27.52 -5.33 -21.86
N VAL A 9 26.51 -5.73 -22.64
CA VAL A 9 25.51 -4.81 -23.19
C VAL A 9 24.66 -4.21 -22.08
N ALA A 10 24.19 -5.01 -21.12
CA ALA A 10 23.47 -4.49 -19.95
C ALA A 10 24.35 -3.55 -19.10
N TRP A 11 25.65 -3.84 -19.00
CA TRP A 11 26.64 -3.03 -18.29
C TRP A 11 26.87 -1.67 -18.95
N VAL A 12 27.07 -1.62 -20.28
CA VAL A 12 27.24 -0.38 -21.04
C VAL A 12 25.97 0.47 -21.00
N LEU A 13 24.79 -0.14 -21.12
CA LEU A 13 23.52 0.57 -21.05
C LEU A 13 23.24 1.14 -19.65
N SER A 14 23.62 0.43 -18.58
CA SER A 14 23.45 0.92 -17.20
C SER A 14 24.40 2.08 -16.89
N ILE A 15 25.64 2.05 -17.41
CA ILE A 15 26.61 3.14 -17.25
C ILE A 15 26.16 4.37 -18.06
N ALA A 16 25.76 4.19 -19.32
CA ALA A 16 25.27 5.28 -20.16
C ALA A 16 24.03 5.96 -19.55
N GLN A 17 23.08 5.17 -19.02
CA GLN A 17 21.90 5.70 -18.34
C GLN A 17 22.26 6.46 -17.06
N ALA A 18 23.19 5.93 -16.24
CA ALA A 18 23.65 6.62 -15.03
C ALA A 18 24.31 7.98 -15.33
N PHE A 19 25.07 8.09 -16.44
CA PHE A 19 25.63 9.36 -16.90
C PHE A 19 24.56 10.33 -17.42
N LEU A 20 23.54 9.85 -18.12
CA LEU A 20 22.41 10.66 -18.60
C LEU A 20 21.53 11.15 -17.43
N ASP A 21 21.32 10.31 -16.41
CA ASP A 21 20.58 10.67 -15.21
C ASP A 21 21.38 11.63 -14.32
N PHE A 22 22.70 11.48 -14.24
CA PHE A 22 23.58 12.42 -13.54
C PHE A 22 23.59 13.79 -14.23
N GLY A 23 23.69 13.81 -15.57
CA GLY A 23 23.65 15.03 -16.37
C GLY A 23 22.30 15.75 -16.34
N SER A 24 21.19 15.01 -16.20
CA SER A 24 19.85 15.60 -16.10
C SER A 24 19.48 16.07 -14.68
N ARG A 25 20.10 15.49 -13.63
CA ARG A 25 19.81 15.81 -12.22
C ARG A 25 20.73 16.85 -11.60
N SER A 26 21.89 17.13 -12.19
CA SER A 26 22.76 18.25 -11.78
C SER A 26 22.07 19.62 -11.89
N ALA A 27 20.89 19.68 -12.53
CA ALA A 27 20.12 20.90 -12.65
C ALA A 27 19.24 21.26 -11.43
N GLN A 28 18.85 20.34 -10.51
CA GLN A 28 17.89 20.77 -9.44
C GLN A 28 17.59 19.88 -8.21
N ILE A 29 18.24 18.73 -7.89
CA ILE A 29 17.85 17.92 -6.70
C ILE A 29 19.06 17.37 -5.90
N SER A 30 18.91 17.29 -4.56
CA SER A 30 19.87 16.74 -3.60
C SER A 30 20.44 15.36 -3.99
N ALA A 31 21.76 15.26 -4.07
CA ALA A 31 22.50 14.11 -4.62
C ALA A 31 22.40 12.78 -3.84
N ILE A 32 21.79 12.78 -2.64
CA ILE A 32 21.90 11.69 -1.65
C ILE A 32 21.30 10.35 -2.12
N PRO A 33 20.07 10.26 -2.66
CA PRO A 33 19.48 8.97 -3.05
C PRO A 33 20.16 8.34 -4.27
N ALA A 34 20.60 9.18 -5.23
CA ALA A 34 21.33 8.72 -6.40
C ALA A 34 22.70 8.16 -6.01
N PHE A 35 23.35 8.77 -5.01
CA PHE A 35 24.62 8.28 -4.47
C PHE A 35 24.47 6.94 -3.75
N ALA A 36 23.40 6.76 -2.96
CA ALA A 36 23.11 5.50 -2.28
C ALA A 36 22.80 4.36 -3.29
N ALA A 37 22.02 4.63 -4.33
CA ALA A 37 21.74 3.66 -5.39
C ALA A 37 23.02 3.27 -6.18
N LEU A 38 23.88 4.24 -6.49
CA LEU A 38 25.17 4.00 -7.13
C LEU A 38 26.09 3.13 -6.25
N GLN A 39 26.14 3.40 -4.94
CA GLN A 39 26.92 2.61 -3.99
C GLN A 39 26.41 1.17 -3.88
N ILE A 40 25.09 0.95 -3.82
CA ILE A 40 24.49 -0.39 -3.82
C ILE A 40 24.84 -1.13 -5.11
N CYS A 41 24.73 -0.47 -6.26
CA CYS A 41 25.12 -1.05 -7.56
C CYS A 41 26.60 -1.44 -7.57
N ILE A 42 27.51 -0.59 -7.07
CA ILE A 42 28.94 -0.88 -7.00
C ILE A 42 29.21 -2.09 -6.09
N VAL A 43 28.58 -2.16 -4.91
CA VAL A 43 28.72 -3.30 -3.99
C VAL A 43 28.23 -4.61 -4.62
N VAL A 44 27.05 -4.59 -5.26
CA VAL A 44 26.50 -5.78 -5.95
C VAL A 44 27.41 -6.22 -7.09
N ILE A 45 27.92 -5.28 -7.89
CA ILE A 45 28.85 -5.56 -9.00
C ILE A 45 30.15 -6.17 -8.49
N LEU A 46 30.71 -5.64 -7.39
CA LEU A 46 31.95 -6.16 -6.79
C LEU A 46 31.76 -7.55 -6.16
N VAL A 47 30.61 -7.83 -5.53
CA VAL A 47 30.27 -9.17 -5.03
C VAL A 47 30.15 -10.17 -6.19
N LEU A 48 29.54 -9.76 -7.31
CA LEU A 48 29.45 -10.59 -8.50
C LEU A 48 30.83 -10.83 -9.15
N LEU A 49 31.69 -9.81 -9.20
CA LEU A 49 33.08 -9.92 -9.69
C LEU A 49 33.91 -10.84 -8.81
N ALA A 50 33.83 -10.71 -7.48
CA ALA A 50 34.49 -11.61 -6.54
C ALA A 50 34.03 -13.05 -6.76
N ALA A 51 32.72 -13.29 -6.89
CA ALA A 51 32.17 -14.61 -7.19
C ALA A 51 32.68 -15.19 -8.52
N VAL A 52 32.85 -14.36 -9.57
CA VAL A 52 33.43 -14.77 -10.86
C VAL A 52 34.91 -15.10 -10.74
N VAL A 53 35.68 -14.33 -9.98
CA VAL A 53 37.12 -14.58 -9.74
C VAL A 53 37.31 -15.88 -8.95
N PHE A 54 36.57 -16.07 -7.85
CA PHE A 54 36.60 -17.32 -7.08
C PHE A 54 36.25 -18.54 -7.94
N ARG A 55 35.27 -18.40 -8.83
CA ARG A 55 34.91 -19.45 -9.79
C ARG A 55 36.02 -19.76 -10.80
N LYS A 56 36.78 -18.75 -11.23
CA LYS A 56 37.92 -18.93 -12.16
C LYS A 56 39.10 -19.63 -11.49
N ILE A 57 39.32 -19.34 -10.20
CA ILE A 57 40.31 -20.01 -9.36
C ILE A 57 39.90 -21.47 -9.13
N GLU A 58 38.63 -21.75 -8.87
CA GLU A 58 38.12 -23.12 -8.65
C GLU A 58 38.09 -23.96 -9.94
N ALA A 59 37.80 -23.36 -11.09
CA ALA A 59 37.74 -24.06 -12.39
C ALA A 59 39.13 -24.46 -12.92
N ARG A 60 40.18 -23.73 -12.55
CA ARG A 60 41.54 -24.23 -12.69
C ARG A 60 41.70 -25.25 -11.58
N LYS A 61 41.75 -26.54 -11.90
CA LYS A 61 42.09 -27.59 -10.91
C LYS A 61 43.51 -27.33 -10.41
N VAL A 62 43.66 -26.40 -9.47
CA VAL A 62 44.96 -26.04 -8.90
C VAL A 62 45.42 -27.26 -8.14
N GLN A 63 46.38 -27.98 -8.71
CA GLN A 63 47.07 -29.04 -8.00
C GLN A 63 47.71 -28.41 -6.76
N PRO A 64 47.56 -29.03 -5.58
CA PRO A 64 48.00 -28.46 -4.29
C PRO A 64 49.52 -28.20 -4.18
N SER A 65 50.30 -28.50 -5.21
CA SER A 65 51.73 -28.25 -5.31
C SER A 65 52.11 -26.83 -5.76
N HIS A 66 51.22 -26.06 -6.40
CA HIS A 66 51.51 -24.67 -6.74
C HIS A 66 51.20 -23.73 -5.57
N LYS A 67 52.19 -23.55 -4.71
CA LYS A 67 52.18 -22.54 -3.65
C LYS A 67 52.26 -21.12 -4.26
N LEU A 68 51.44 -20.23 -3.70
CA LEU A 68 51.62 -18.77 -3.56
C LEU A 68 51.32 -17.79 -4.72
N SER A 69 50.98 -18.19 -5.95
CA SER A 69 50.79 -17.18 -7.03
C SER A 69 49.51 -16.34 -6.96
N ASP A 70 48.46 -16.81 -6.28
CA ASP A 70 47.14 -16.15 -6.29
C ASP A 70 46.84 -15.34 -5.01
N TRP A 71 47.73 -15.39 -4.02
CA TRP A 71 47.67 -14.60 -2.79
C TRP A 71 47.66 -13.08 -3.02
N PRO A 72 48.46 -12.52 -3.96
CA PRO A 72 48.45 -11.09 -4.24
C PRO A 72 47.09 -10.60 -4.75
N LEU A 73 46.33 -11.44 -5.46
CA LEU A 73 45.02 -11.05 -6.01
C LEU A 73 43.95 -10.99 -4.92
N ALA A 74 43.95 -11.94 -3.97
CA ALA A 74 43.04 -11.93 -2.83
C ALA A 74 43.34 -10.77 -1.87
N VAL A 75 44.63 -10.49 -1.62
CA VAL A 75 45.07 -9.34 -0.81
C VAL A 75 44.75 -8.02 -1.51
N ALA A 76 44.94 -7.92 -2.83
CA ALA A 76 44.59 -6.73 -3.61
C ALA A 76 43.07 -6.47 -3.63
N LEU A 77 42.25 -7.52 -3.74
CA LEU A 77 40.78 -7.42 -3.64
C LEU A 77 40.33 -7.00 -2.24
N GLY A 78 40.91 -7.58 -1.18
CA GLY A 78 40.64 -7.19 0.20
C GLY A 78 41.07 -5.74 0.49
N ALA A 79 42.26 -5.35 0.06
CA ALA A 79 42.78 -3.98 0.21
C ALA A 79 41.95 -2.96 -0.59
N SER A 80 41.48 -3.32 -1.79
CA SER A 80 40.59 -2.47 -2.60
C SER A 80 39.22 -2.31 -1.94
N LEU A 81 38.69 -3.36 -1.31
CA LEU A 81 37.44 -3.30 -0.54
C LEU A 81 37.60 -2.38 0.70
N CYS A 82 38.70 -2.53 1.44
CA CYS A 82 39.00 -1.71 2.61
C CYS A 82 39.24 -0.23 2.25
N ALA A 83 39.96 0.05 1.16
CA ALA A 83 40.19 1.41 0.68
C ALA A 83 38.89 2.08 0.21
N LEU A 84 37.99 1.33 -0.41
CA LEU A 84 36.69 1.83 -0.86
C LEU A 84 35.75 2.10 0.33
N LEU A 85 35.70 1.19 1.32
CA LEU A 85 34.92 1.39 2.55
C LEU A 85 35.48 2.56 3.39
N GLY A 86 36.80 2.73 3.42
CA GLY A 86 37.43 3.91 3.99
C GLY A 86 37.03 5.19 3.25
N ARG A 87 36.97 5.17 1.92
CA ARG A 87 36.50 6.32 1.12
C ARG A 87 35.01 6.64 1.32
N VAL A 88 34.17 5.62 1.51
CA VAL A 88 32.75 5.78 1.86
C VAL A 88 32.60 6.40 3.26
N ALA A 89 33.50 6.07 4.19
CA ALA A 89 33.53 6.67 5.53
C ALA A 89 34.10 8.10 5.58
N ILE A 90 34.92 8.50 4.59
CA ILE A 90 35.60 9.82 4.53
C ILE A 90 34.86 10.82 3.59
N SER A 91 33.87 10.37 2.82
CA SER A 91 32.94 11.22 2.07
C SER A 91 32.20 12.19 3.01
N PRO A 92 31.83 13.42 2.59
CA PRO A 92 31.30 14.44 3.50
C PRO A 92 29.87 14.07 3.93
N PHE A 93 29.75 13.21 4.93
CA PHE A 93 28.55 13.10 5.74
C PHE A 93 28.59 14.20 6.81
N GLU A 94 27.42 14.59 7.30
CA GLU A 94 27.29 15.35 8.52
C GLU A 94 28.18 14.77 9.64
N PRO A 95 28.71 15.61 10.56
CA PRO A 95 29.55 15.19 11.68
C PRO A 95 28.97 14.05 12.56
N THR A 96 27.67 13.76 12.41
CA THR A 96 26.86 12.79 13.15
C THR A 96 27.24 11.32 12.90
N VAL A 97 27.98 10.99 11.83
CA VAL A 97 28.33 9.60 11.45
C VAL A 97 29.76 9.20 11.85
N PHE A 98 30.60 10.16 12.27
CA PHE A 98 32.04 9.95 12.51
C PHE A 98 32.37 8.88 13.56
N TRP A 99 31.47 8.64 14.54
CA TRP A 99 31.66 7.61 15.56
C TRP A 99 31.53 6.17 15.04
N LEU A 100 30.97 5.96 13.84
CA LEU A 100 30.87 4.63 13.21
C LEU A 100 32.18 4.24 12.51
N GLY A 101 33.12 5.17 12.34
CA GLY A 101 34.42 4.96 11.68
C GLY A 101 35.20 3.76 12.22
N PRO A 102 35.39 3.61 13.55
CA PRO A 102 36.05 2.44 14.12
C PRO A 102 35.32 1.13 13.81
N LEU A 103 33.99 1.14 13.83
CA LEU A 103 33.18 -0.05 13.59
C LEU A 103 33.22 -0.49 12.10
N LEU A 104 33.19 0.49 11.19
CA LEU A 104 33.30 0.29 9.75
C LEU A 104 34.72 -0.12 9.30
N LEU A 105 35.75 0.17 10.09
CA LEU A 105 37.12 -0.28 9.85
C LEU A 105 37.41 -1.67 10.45
N VAL A 106 36.85 -1.98 11.63
CA VAL A 106 37.07 -3.26 12.32
C VAL A 106 36.30 -4.40 11.66
N THR A 107 35.07 -4.14 11.17
CA THR A 107 34.22 -5.19 10.59
C THR A 107 34.83 -5.84 9.33
N PRO A 108 35.38 -5.10 8.35
CA PRO A 108 36.05 -5.68 7.19
C PRO A 108 37.36 -6.40 7.53
N ALA A 109 38.11 -5.90 8.51
CA ALA A 109 39.34 -6.56 8.97
C ALA A 109 39.03 -7.93 9.60
N LEU A 110 37.99 -8.02 10.43
CA LEU A 110 37.52 -9.28 10.99
C LEU A 110 36.95 -10.22 9.92
N LEU A 111 36.22 -9.69 8.93
CA LEU A 111 35.71 -10.47 7.80
C LEU A 111 36.86 -11.06 6.97
N THR A 112 37.90 -10.27 6.71
CA THR A 112 39.08 -10.68 5.96
C THR A 112 39.89 -11.73 6.73
N TRP A 113 40.01 -11.57 8.04
CA TRP A 113 40.64 -12.56 8.92
C TRP A 113 39.90 -13.90 8.93
N GLU A 114 38.58 -13.89 9.04
CA GLU A 114 37.77 -15.11 9.02
C GLU A 114 37.80 -15.82 7.66
N VAL A 115 37.79 -15.06 6.55
CA VAL A 115 38.00 -15.62 5.20
C VAL A 115 39.39 -16.26 5.08
N ALA A 116 40.42 -15.64 5.66
CA ALA A 116 41.78 -16.19 5.68
C ALA A 116 41.89 -17.48 6.52
N VAL A 117 41.22 -17.54 7.67
CA VAL A 117 41.15 -18.76 8.51
C VAL A 117 40.38 -19.88 7.79
N MET A 118 39.27 -19.54 7.13
CA MET A 118 38.45 -20.49 6.37
C MET A 118 39.23 -21.08 5.18
N TYR A 119 40.03 -20.26 4.49
CA TYR A 119 40.90 -20.71 3.40
C TYR A 119 42.05 -21.60 3.91
N ARG A 120 42.73 -21.22 5.02
CA ARG A 120 43.80 -22.04 5.63
C ARG A 120 43.32 -23.41 6.11
N SER A 121 42.06 -23.52 6.52
CA SER A 121 41.47 -24.80 6.96
C SER A 121 41.00 -25.70 5.82
N GLY A 122 41.27 -25.36 4.55
CA GLY A 122 40.83 -26.13 3.40
C GLY A 122 39.31 -26.11 3.20
N GLY A 123 38.63 -25.06 3.66
CA GLY A 123 37.19 -24.83 3.41
C GLY A 123 36.23 -25.74 4.17
N ARG A 124 36.68 -26.59 5.10
CA ARG A 124 35.78 -27.43 5.92
C ARG A 124 35.28 -26.67 7.14
N LEU A 125 34.05 -26.14 7.05
CA LEU A 125 33.35 -25.52 8.18
C LEU A 125 32.96 -26.58 9.22
N THR A 126 33.78 -26.74 10.25
CA THR A 126 33.44 -27.56 11.42
C THR A 126 32.40 -26.87 12.30
N GLY A 127 31.70 -27.61 13.16
CA GLY A 127 30.75 -27.02 14.11
C GLY A 127 31.37 -25.98 15.05
N ARG A 128 32.67 -26.11 15.36
CA ARG A 128 33.44 -25.11 16.11
C ARG A 128 33.62 -23.80 15.36
N THR A 129 33.77 -23.85 14.03
CA THR A 129 33.93 -22.65 13.19
C THR A 129 32.63 -21.83 13.14
N TRP A 130 31.47 -22.51 13.10
CA TRP A 130 30.16 -21.85 13.18
C TRP A 130 29.90 -21.19 14.53
N LEU A 131 30.27 -21.86 15.63
CA LEU A 131 30.17 -21.29 16.97
C LEU A 131 31.06 -20.05 17.16
N ARG A 132 32.27 -20.07 16.59
CA ARG A 132 33.15 -18.90 16.58
C ARG A 132 32.57 -17.76 15.76
N PHE A 133 32.06 -18.05 14.56
CA PHE A 133 31.40 -17.05 13.71
C PHE A 133 30.20 -16.40 14.42
N ALA A 134 29.33 -17.20 15.03
CA ALA A 134 28.19 -16.71 15.80
C ALA A 134 28.61 -15.87 17.01
N ALA A 135 29.67 -16.28 17.73
CA ALA A 135 30.21 -15.52 18.85
C ALA A 135 30.77 -14.16 18.39
N THR A 136 31.58 -14.13 17.31
CA THR A 136 32.15 -12.91 16.76
C THR A 136 31.07 -11.90 16.35
N TRP A 137 30.01 -12.35 15.67
CA TRP A 137 28.90 -11.48 15.29
C TRP A 137 28.05 -11.03 16.49
N SER A 138 27.90 -11.86 17.51
CA SER A 138 27.22 -11.48 18.76
C SER A 138 28.02 -10.42 19.52
N THR A 139 29.36 -10.52 19.54
CA THR A 139 30.25 -9.53 20.15
C THR A 139 30.23 -8.21 19.38
N ILE A 140 30.22 -8.25 18.05
CA ILE A 140 30.06 -7.04 17.21
C ILE A 140 28.72 -6.36 17.52
N GLY A 141 27.62 -7.13 17.62
CA GLY A 141 26.32 -6.59 18.02
C GLY A 141 26.32 -5.96 19.43
N ALA A 142 27.01 -6.58 20.39
CA ALA A 142 27.15 -6.04 21.75
C ALA A 142 28.00 -4.76 21.82
N LEU A 143 29.05 -4.65 21.00
CA LEU A 143 29.87 -3.43 20.90
C LEU A 143 29.10 -2.28 20.22
N CYS A 144 28.25 -2.58 19.24
CA CYS A 144 27.31 -1.60 18.68
C CYS A 144 26.34 -1.08 19.74
N LEU A 145 25.82 -1.96 20.60
CA LEU A 145 24.95 -1.60 21.72
C LEU A 145 25.67 -0.68 22.71
N ALA A 146 26.91 -1.00 23.10
CA ALA A 146 27.67 -0.18 24.04
C ALA A 146 27.99 1.21 23.47
N ALA A 147 28.41 1.30 22.21
CA ALA A 147 28.68 2.58 21.54
C ALA A 147 27.42 3.46 21.41
N PHE A 148 26.26 2.84 21.21
CA PHE A 148 24.97 3.52 21.08
C PHE A 148 24.41 4.01 22.43
N VAL A 149 24.57 3.22 23.50
CA VAL A 149 24.13 3.58 24.86
C VAL A 149 25.00 4.70 25.44
N LEU A 150 26.29 4.76 25.08
CA LEU A 150 27.25 5.72 25.61
C LEU A 150 27.39 7.00 24.74
N GLY A 151 26.56 7.16 23.69
CA GLY A 151 26.58 8.34 22.82
C GLY A 151 26.10 9.63 23.51
N PRO A 152 26.55 10.81 23.06
CA PRO A 152 26.38 12.09 23.76
C PRO A 152 24.93 12.54 24.00
N GLU A 153 24.75 13.26 25.10
CA GLU A 153 23.51 13.61 25.81
C GLU A 153 22.53 14.52 25.03
N ARG A 154 22.95 15.14 23.92
CA ARG A 154 22.08 15.96 23.04
C ARG A 154 21.00 15.14 22.30
N TRP A 155 21.01 13.82 22.44
CA TRP A 155 20.01 12.89 21.90
C TRP A 155 18.79 12.66 22.81
N ASN A 156 18.57 13.53 23.80
CA ASN A 156 17.49 13.42 24.79
C ASN A 156 16.06 13.71 24.26
N GLN A 157 15.85 13.86 22.95
CA GLN A 157 14.49 13.79 22.40
C GLN A 157 14.09 12.30 22.27
N ILE A 158 13.19 11.89 23.16
CA ILE A 158 12.81 10.53 23.58
C ILE A 158 12.54 9.53 22.43
N HIS A 159 12.24 9.99 21.22
CA HIS A 159 11.85 9.12 20.10
C HIS A 159 13.00 8.31 19.48
N VAL A 160 14.22 8.85 19.42
CA VAL A 160 15.33 8.17 18.69
C VAL A 160 15.95 7.03 19.51
N ARG A 161 16.01 7.17 20.84
CA ARG A 161 16.38 6.07 21.75
C ARG A 161 15.37 4.93 21.69
N SER A 162 14.07 5.23 21.56
CA SER A 162 13.07 4.19 21.37
C SER A 162 13.30 3.47 20.05
N LEU A 163 13.45 4.19 18.93
CA LEU A 163 13.62 3.61 17.60
C LEU A 163 14.87 2.71 17.51
N GLY A 164 15.97 3.11 18.15
CA GLY A 164 17.21 2.30 18.23
C GLY A 164 17.08 1.03 19.08
N LEU A 165 16.39 1.11 20.23
CA LEU A 165 16.08 -0.07 21.04
C LEU A 165 15.12 -1.02 20.31
N HIS A 166 14.15 -0.48 19.56
CA HIS A 166 13.28 -1.26 18.70
C HIS A 166 14.08 -1.95 17.58
N TRP A 167 14.98 -1.24 16.90
CA TRP A 167 15.83 -1.79 15.84
C TRP A 167 16.69 -2.95 16.33
N LEU A 168 17.27 -2.80 17.52
CA LEU A 168 18.08 -3.85 18.14
C LEU A 168 17.22 -5.04 18.60
N GLY A 169 16.06 -4.79 19.20
CA GLY A 169 15.12 -5.83 19.62
C GLY A 169 14.63 -6.68 18.45
N TRP A 170 14.29 -6.05 17.32
CA TRP A 170 13.93 -6.73 16.08
C TRP A 170 15.12 -7.46 15.45
N SER A 171 16.31 -6.86 15.45
CA SER A 171 17.52 -7.51 14.92
C SER A 171 17.89 -8.75 15.73
N LEU A 172 17.84 -8.67 17.07
CA LEU A 172 18.03 -9.80 17.97
C LEU A 172 16.95 -10.86 17.77
N LEU A 173 15.69 -10.47 17.59
CA LEU A 173 14.59 -11.39 17.30
C LEU A 173 14.84 -12.16 16.00
N VAL A 174 15.24 -11.48 14.92
CA VAL A 174 15.49 -12.08 13.59
C VAL A 174 16.70 -13.00 13.62
N VAL A 175 17.82 -12.56 14.21
CA VAL A 175 19.06 -13.35 14.31
C VAL A 175 18.85 -14.58 15.19
N SER A 176 18.19 -14.41 16.35
CA SER A 176 17.92 -15.51 17.29
C SER A 176 16.89 -16.48 16.73
N SER A 177 15.84 -16.00 16.06
CA SER A 177 14.87 -16.88 15.39
C SER A 177 15.53 -17.67 14.26
N SER A 178 16.42 -17.05 13.48
CA SER A 178 17.16 -17.72 12.41
C SER A 178 18.11 -18.79 12.96
N ALA A 179 18.81 -18.50 14.05
CA ALA A 179 19.70 -19.44 14.73
C ALA A 179 18.92 -20.58 15.41
N ALA A 180 17.75 -20.30 15.99
CA ALA A 180 16.86 -21.31 16.56
C ALA A 180 16.37 -22.27 15.48
N LEU A 181 15.92 -21.75 14.34
CA LEU A 181 15.47 -22.52 13.19
C LEU A 181 16.59 -23.37 12.58
N TYR A 182 17.82 -22.85 12.56
CA TYR A 182 18.99 -23.61 12.16
C TYR A 182 19.27 -24.79 13.12
N GLY A 183 19.17 -24.57 14.44
CA GLY A 183 19.25 -25.62 15.45
C GLY A 183 18.20 -26.73 15.24
N VAL A 184 16.95 -26.33 14.98
CA VAL A 184 15.83 -27.25 14.67
C VAL A 184 16.11 -28.05 13.38
N ALA A 185 16.66 -27.40 12.35
CA ALA A 185 17.00 -28.05 11.09
C ALA A 185 18.10 -29.10 11.25
N ARG A 186 19.04 -28.90 12.19
CA ARG A 186 20.12 -29.84 12.52
C ARG A 186 19.80 -30.83 13.65
N ARG A 187 18.55 -30.86 14.15
CA ARG A 187 18.15 -31.68 15.32
C ARG A 187 18.93 -31.37 16.61
N SER A 188 19.53 -30.19 16.72
CA SER A 188 20.18 -29.72 17.94
C SER A 188 19.17 -28.92 18.75
N TRP A 189 18.33 -29.64 19.50
CA TRP A 189 17.22 -29.04 20.26
C TRP A 189 17.68 -28.08 21.35
N ASP A 190 18.85 -28.31 21.96
CA ASP A 190 19.44 -27.37 22.93
C ASP A 190 19.81 -26.04 22.28
N THR A 191 20.37 -26.06 21.06
CA THR A 191 20.71 -24.83 20.33
C THR A 191 19.43 -24.10 19.93
N ALA A 192 18.41 -24.84 19.46
CA ALA A 192 17.12 -24.27 19.12
C ALA A 192 16.44 -23.59 20.31
N LEU A 193 16.45 -24.24 21.47
CA LEU A 193 15.82 -23.75 22.68
C LEU A 193 16.52 -22.50 23.22
N ARG A 194 17.86 -22.49 23.26
CA ARG A 194 18.65 -21.33 23.69
C ARG A 194 18.35 -20.08 22.86
N PHE A 195 18.32 -20.22 21.54
CA PHE A 195 18.03 -19.08 20.66
C PHE A 195 16.54 -18.70 20.62
N LEU A 196 15.62 -19.64 20.86
CA LEU A 196 14.20 -19.34 21.06
C LEU A 196 13.98 -18.51 22.33
N ILE A 197 14.69 -18.83 23.42
CA ILE A 197 14.65 -18.05 24.66
C ILE A 197 15.15 -16.61 24.40
N VAL A 198 16.25 -16.44 23.66
CA VAL A 198 16.75 -15.10 23.29
C VAL A 198 15.75 -14.35 22.41
N ALA A 199 15.09 -15.03 21.47
CA ALA A 199 14.03 -14.43 20.64
C ALA A 199 12.83 -13.97 21.49
N VAL A 200 12.36 -14.80 22.43
CA VAL A 200 11.25 -14.47 23.33
C VAL A 200 11.63 -13.36 24.31
N SER A 201 12.86 -13.33 24.81
CA SER A 201 13.37 -12.25 25.65
C SER A 201 13.51 -10.94 24.88
N ALA A 202 13.95 -10.97 23.61
CA ALA A 202 13.99 -9.79 22.75
C ALA A 202 12.59 -9.27 22.44
N LEU A 203 11.62 -10.17 22.17
CA LEU A 203 10.21 -9.80 21.99
C LEU A 203 9.62 -9.20 23.28
N SER A 204 9.92 -9.78 24.44
CA SER A 204 9.46 -9.28 25.74
C SER A 204 10.10 -7.93 26.09
N LEU A 205 11.36 -7.72 25.73
CA LEU A 205 12.03 -6.42 25.88
C LEU A 205 11.33 -5.37 25.00
N VAL A 206 11.06 -5.70 23.74
CA VAL A 206 10.30 -4.84 22.80
C VAL A 206 8.91 -4.52 23.37
N VAL A 207 8.16 -5.52 23.83
CA VAL A 207 6.81 -5.36 24.42
C VAL A 207 6.82 -4.60 25.76
N SER A 208 7.82 -4.79 26.61
CA SER A 208 7.92 -4.08 27.90
C SER A 208 8.33 -2.62 27.73
N THR A 209 9.20 -2.31 26.75
CA THR A 209 9.48 -0.92 26.35
C THR A 209 8.25 -0.25 25.72
N PHE A 210 7.37 -1.00 25.05
CA PHE A 210 6.06 -0.51 24.57
C PHE A 210 5.08 -0.22 25.71
N GLY A 211 5.10 -1.00 26.80
CA GLY A 211 4.19 -0.83 27.94
C GLY A 211 4.54 0.34 28.84
N ALA A 212 5.84 0.58 29.09
CA ALA A 212 6.30 1.60 30.04
C ALA A 212 5.97 3.04 29.59
N SER A 213 6.04 3.34 28.29
CA SER A 213 5.70 4.67 27.74
C SER A 213 4.18 4.93 27.69
N ALA A 214 3.37 3.89 27.46
CA ALA A 214 1.91 3.98 27.48
C ALA A 214 1.32 4.06 28.90
N LEU A 215 1.97 3.42 29.88
CA LEU A 215 1.57 3.44 31.30
C LEU A 215 1.87 4.78 31.99
N LEU A 216 2.91 5.48 31.55
CA LEU A 216 3.27 6.79 32.12
C LEU A 216 2.42 7.96 31.59
N SER A 217 1.58 7.75 30.55
CA SER A 217 0.85 8.82 29.86
C SER A 217 -0.68 8.73 29.90
N SER A 218 -1.30 7.65 30.39
CA SER A 218 -2.77 7.60 30.45
C SER A 218 -3.34 6.74 31.58
N SER A 219 -4.41 7.22 32.22
CA SER A 219 -5.09 6.61 33.37
C SER A 219 -6.17 5.57 33.01
N GLN A 220 -6.25 5.10 31.76
CA GLN A 220 -7.36 4.23 31.33
C GLN A 220 -7.02 2.71 31.30
N PRO A 221 -7.67 1.88 32.14
CA PRO A 221 -7.41 0.43 32.23
C PRO A 221 -7.86 -0.39 31.00
N SER A 222 -8.72 0.17 30.13
CA SER A 222 -9.18 -0.48 28.87
C SER A 222 -8.04 -0.72 27.87
N ARG A 223 -6.99 0.12 27.90
CA ARG A 223 -5.81 -0.02 27.04
C ARG A 223 -4.92 -1.20 27.45
N LEU A 224 -4.77 -1.44 28.75
CA LEU A 224 -4.00 -2.58 29.28
C LEU A 224 -4.64 -3.91 28.89
N LEU A 225 -5.97 -4.01 28.98
CA LEU A 225 -6.73 -5.21 28.58
C LEU A 225 -6.64 -5.47 27.06
N SER A 226 -6.65 -4.42 26.25
CA SER A 226 -6.50 -4.52 24.79
C SER A 226 -5.09 -4.99 24.40
N LEU A 227 -4.06 -4.51 25.09
CA LEU A 227 -2.66 -4.88 24.85
C LEU A 227 -2.36 -6.32 25.33
N ILE A 228 -2.92 -6.72 26.48
CA ILE A 228 -2.88 -8.10 26.99
C ILE A 228 -3.62 -9.03 26.02
N GLY A 229 -4.80 -8.64 25.53
CA GLY A 229 -5.58 -9.38 24.54
C GLY A 229 -4.81 -9.59 23.23
N ALA A 230 -4.22 -8.53 22.66
CA ALA A 230 -3.41 -8.60 21.45
C ALA A 230 -2.16 -9.47 21.65
N SER A 231 -1.49 -9.36 22.80
CA SER A 231 -0.30 -10.15 23.14
C SER A 231 -0.63 -11.64 23.31
N LEU A 232 -1.77 -11.98 23.91
CA LEU A 232 -2.25 -13.36 24.04
C LEU A 232 -2.67 -13.95 22.70
N ILE A 233 -3.28 -13.17 21.81
CA ILE A 233 -3.61 -13.59 20.44
C ILE A 233 -2.33 -13.85 19.63
N LEU A 234 -1.34 -12.96 19.72
CA LEU A 234 -0.02 -13.15 19.10
C LEU A 234 0.70 -14.38 19.65
N LEU A 235 0.67 -14.59 20.96
CA LEU A 235 1.26 -15.76 21.62
C LEU A 235 0.57 -17.07 21.16
N ALA A 236 -0.76 -17.06 21.04
CA ALA A 236 -1.54 -18.19 20.54
C ALA A 236 -1.25 -18.50 19.05
N MET A 237 -1.04 -17.46 18.23
CA MET A 237 -0.67 -17.58 16.82
C MET A 237 0.77 -18.06 16.59
N LEU A 238 1.70 -17.74 17.52
CA LEU A 238 3.12 -18.09 17.42
C LEU A 238 3.46 -19.49 17.92
N THR A 239 2.59 -20.13 18.71
CA THR A 239 2.81 -21.52 19.14
C THR A 239 2.53 -22.53 18.02
N PRO A 240 3.51 -23.36 17.59
CA PRO A 240 3.29 -24.38 16.56
C PRO A 240 2.18 -25.34 17.00
N GLY A 241 1.22 -25.59 16.11
CA GLY A 241 -0.05 -26.27 16.41
C GLY A 241 0.02 -27.62 17.15
N LEU A 242 1.18 -28.29 17.22
CA LEU A 242 1.35 -29.52 18.01
C LEU A 242 1.35 -29.28 19.54
N ALA A 243 1.76 -28.10 20.02
CA ALA A 243 1.70 -27.75 21.44
C ALA A 243 0.29 -27.28 21.84
N VAL A 244 -0.34 -26.45 21.01
CA VAL A 244 -1.72 -25.97 21.17
C VAL A 244 -2.71 -27.13 21.12
N THR A 245 -2.54 -28.11 20.24
CA THR A 245 -3.41 -29.30 20.22
C THR A 245 -3.32 -30.08 21.53
N ARG A 246 -2.13 -30.21 22.15
CA ARG A 246 -1.97 -30.91 23.44
C ARG A 246 -2.52 -30.12 24.62
N VAL A 247 -2.38 -28.79 24.61
CA VAL A 247 -2.95 -27.89 25.63
C VAL A 247 -4.46 -27.80 25.51
N ILE A 248 -5.00 -27.64 24.30
CA ILE A 248 -6.45 -27.69 24.02
C ILE A 248 -7.02 -29.07 24.35
N THR A 249 -6.33 -30.18 24.04
CA THR A 249 -6.81 -31.53 24.43
C THR A 249 -6.80 -31.72 25.95
N ARG A 250 -5.85 -31.10 26.68
CA ARG A 250 -5.83 -31.09 28.16
C ARG A 250 -6.89 -30.18 28.75
N LEU A 251 -7.15 -29.00 28.16
CA LEU A 251 -8.22 -28.08 28.56
C LEU A 251 -9.61 -28.62 28.24
N ILE A 252 -9.78 -29.35 27.14
CA ILE A 252 -11.02 -30.08 26.81
C ILE A 252 -11.22 -31.25 27.77
N LYS A 253 -10.15 -31.97 28.17
CA LYS A 253 -10.21 -32.99 29.23
C LYS A 253 -10.47 -32.41 30.62
N PHE A 254 -10.05 -31.17 30.88
CA PHE A 254 -10.32 -30.44 32.12
C PHE A 254 -11.75 -29.87 32.15
N GLY A 255 -12.22 -29.34 31.02
CA GLY A 255 -13.61 -28.89 30.82
C GLY A 255 -14.62 -30.05 30.82
N SER A 256 -14.23 -31.25 30.35
CA SER A 256 -15.05 -32.46 30.46
C SER A 256 -15.13 -33.03 31.88
N ALA A 257 -14.20 -32.65 32.77
CA ALA A 257 -14.27 -32.93 34.20
C ALA A 257 -15.17 -31.92 34.94
N LEU A 258 -15.17 -30.65 34.53
CA LEU A 258 -16.04 -29.60 35.08
C LEU A 258 -17.52 -29.74 34.65
N THR A 259 -17.78 -30.24 33.44
CA THR A 259 -19.16 -30.48 32.94
C THR A 259 -19.83 -31.71 33.57
N LYS A 260 -19.10 -32.54 34.33
CA LYS A 260 -19.70 -33.63 35.12
C LYS A 260 -20.39 -33.15 36.42
N CYS A 261 -20.25 -31.88 36.80
CA CYS A 261 -20.93 -31.30 37.97
C CYS A 261 -22.19 -30.45 37.67
N ALA A 262 -22.52 -30.18 36.40
CA ALA A 262 -23.67 -29.34 36.05
C ALA A 262 -24.81 -30.18 35.46
N GLY A 263 -25.68 -30.67 36.36
CA GLY A 263 -26.76 -31.59 36.04
C GLY A 263 -28.02 -30.95 35.43
N ARG A 264 -28.65 -31.73 34.55
CA ARG A 264 -30.06 -31.79 34.12
C ARG A 264 -30.67 -30.69 33.24
N VAL A 265 -30.25 -29.43 33.26
CA VAL A 265 -30.79 -28.43 32.31
C VAL A 265 -30.11 -28.50 30.93
N PHE A 266 -28.89 -29.04 30.86
CA PHE A 266 -28.07 -29.10 29.63
C PHE A 266 -28.47 -30.22 28.65
N LEU A 267 -29.27 -31.21 29.08
CA LEU A 267 -29.53 -32.42 28.28
C LEU A 267 -30.46 -32.17 27.08
N GLN A 268 -31.50 -31.34 27.22
CA GLN A 268 -32.38 -30.98 26.10
C GLN A 268 -31.74 -30.01 25.10
N ALA A 269 -30.94 -29.03 25.56
CA ALA A 269 -30.17 -28.16 24.67
C ALA A 269 -29.04 -28.93 23.93
N SER A 270 -28.52 -30.01 24.54
CA SER A 270 -27.47 -30.83 23.93
C SER A 270 -27.95 -31.66 22.76
N GLU A 271 -29.22 -32.06 22.67
CA GLU A 271 -29.71 -32.85 21.54
C GLU A 271 -29.95 -31.99 20.29
N PHE A 272 -30.49 -30.79 20.46
CA PHE A 272 -30.60 -29.80 19.37
C PHE A 272 -29.22 -29.34 18.90
N SER A 273 -28.30 -29.08 19.84
CA SER A 273 -26.90 -28.78 19.56
C SER A 273 -26.13 -29.97 18.96
N ARG A 274 -26.44 -31.22 19.32
CA ARG A 274 -25.82 -32.42 18.71
C ARG A 274 -26.32 -32.69 17.31
N SER A 275 -27.58 -32.38 16.99
CA SER A 275 -28.10 -32.47 15.63
C SER A 275 -27.50 -31.37 14.76
N GLY A 276 -27.53 -30.13 15.25
CA GLY A 276 -26.92 -28.96 14.61
C GLY A 276 -25.41 -29.09 14.43
N SER A 277 -24.66 -29.54 15.44
CA SER A 277 -23.21 -29.76 15.38
C SER A 277 -22.82 -31.00 14.57
N ARG A 278 -23.70 -32.01 14.43
CA ARG A 278 -23.47 -33.11 13.47
C ARG A 278 -23.78 -32.68 12.04
N ALA A 279 -24.76 -31.80 11.81
CA ALA A 279 -25.03 -31.22 10.51
C ALA A 279 -23.93 -30.23 10.10
N LEU A 280 -23.60 -29.26 10.96
CA LEU A 280 -22.47 -28.35 10.83
C LEU A 280 -21.14 -29.09 10.80
N GLY A 281 -20.96 -30.15 11.59
CA GLY A 281 -19.75 -30.98 11.57
C GLY A 281 -19.63 -31.87 10.33
N ARG A 282 -20.74 -32.22 9.69
CA ARG A 282 -20.76 -32.88 8.36
C ARG A 282 -20.54 -31.88 7.25
N GLN A 283 -21.16 -30.70 7.30
CA GLN A 283 -20.91 -29.56 6.41
C GLN A 283 -19.46 -29.10 6.50
N TRP A 284 -18.94 -28.89 7.71
CA TRP A 284 -17.55 -28.53 8.00
C TRP A 284 -16.59 -29.63 7.60
N ARG A 285 -16.89 -30.92 7.83
CA ARG A 285 -16.06 -32.01 7.29
C ARG A 285 -16.12 -32.07 5.77
N ARG A 286 -17.24 -31.75 5.13
CA ARG A 286 -17.36 -31.64 3.67
C ARG A 286 -16.59 -30.43 3.15
N LEU A 287 -16.63 -29.27 3.83
CA LEU A 287 -15.86 -28.07 3.53
C LEU A 287 -14.36 -28.29 3.76
N LEU A 288 -13.98 -28.98 4.84
CA LEU A 288 -12.61 -29.42 5.10
C LEU A 288 -12.17 -30.49 4.11
N HIS A 289 -13.05 -31.39 3.66
CA HIS A 289 -12.71 -32.36 2.61
C HIS A 289 -12.58 -31.68 1.24
N PHE A 290 -13.41 -30.68 0.99
CA PHE A 290 -13.39 -29.83 -0.19
C PHE A 290 -12.13 -28.94 -0.20
N ALA A 291 -11.71 -28.45 0.97
CA ALA A 291 -10.44 -27.77 1.18
C ALA A 291 -9.25 -28.74 1.16
N SER A 292 -9.43 -29.98 1.62
CA SER A 292 -8.41 -31.02 1.61
C SER A 292 -8.08 -31.37 0.16
N PHE A 293 -6.79 -31.50 -0.10
CA PHE A 293 -6.21 -31.50 -1.44
C PHE A 293 -6.53 -32.82 -2.18
N PRO A 294 -7.28 -32.83 -3.29
CA PRO A 294 -7.22 -33.97 -4.19
C PRO A 294 -5.79 -34.06 -4.73
N ARG A 295 -5.24 -35.28 -4.73
CA ARG A 295 -3.90 -35.60 -5.22
C ARG A 295 -3.84 -35.46 -6.75
N VAL A 296 -3.83 -34.23 -7.25
CA VAL A 296 -3.41 -33.96 -8.63
C VAL A 296 -1.89 -33.84 -8.57
N SER A 297 -1.19 -34.80 -9.18
CA SER A 297 0.28 -34.94 -9.33
C SER A 297 1.11 -34.60 -8.09
N GLU A 298 1.75 -35.62 -7.47
CA GLU A 298 2.52 -35.53 -6.21
C GLU A 298 2.74 -34.09 -5.73
N PRO A 299 1.89 -33.57 -4.81
CA PRO A 299 2.05 -32.20 -4.35
C PRO A 299 3.48 -32.12 -3.86
N ARG A 300 4.31 -31.26 -4.50
CA ARG A 300 5.69 -31.01 -4.05
C ARG A 300 5.61 -30.86 -2.56
N ARG A 301 6.01 -31.91 -1.82
CA ARG A 301 5.76 -31.97 -0.38
C ARG A 301 6.41 -30.72 0.15
N MET A 302 5.64 -29.91 0.89
CA MET A 302 6.24 -28.79 1.59
C MET A 302 7.36 -29.39 2.44
N THR A 303 8.60 -29.11 2.06
CA THR A 303 9.72 -29.48 2.89
C THR A 303 9.55 -28.71 4.19
N ARG A 304 10.10 -29.23 5.28
CA ARG A 304 10.09 -28.54 6.57
C ARG A 304 10.62 -27.09 6.44
N GLN A 305 11.57 -26.88 5.54
CA GLN A 305 12.12 -25.56 5.20
C GLN A 305 11.07 -24.62 4.58
N HIS A 306 10.18 -25.12 3.70
CA HIS A 306 9.10 -24.31 3.15
C HIS A 306 8.08 -23.91 4.21
N VAL A 307 7.73 -24.82 5.12
CA VAL A 307 6.80 -24.54 6.22
C VAL A 307 7.41 -23.49 7.17
N VAL A 308 8.68 -23.66 7.53
CA VAL A 308 9.41 -22.69 8.36
C VAL A 308 9.49 -21.32 7.66
N GLY A 309 9.87 -21.29 6.39
CA GLY A 309 9.95 -20.06 5.62
C GLY A 309 8.59 -19.35 5.55
N ALA A 310 7.52 -20.08 5.23
CA ALA A 310 6.16 -19.54 5.24
C ALA A 310 5.74 -19.02 6.63
N GLY A 311 6.11 -19.73 7.70
CA GLY A 311 5.86 -19.30 9.07
C GLY A 311 6.57 -17.99 9.42
N VAL A 312 7.88 -17.89 9.13
CA VAL A 312 8.66 -16.66 9.36
C VAL A 312 8.07 -15.49 8.57
N MET A 313 7.72 -15.70 7.31
CA MET A 313 7.13 -14.67 6.47
C MET A 313 5.77 -14.22 6.99
N GLY A 314 4.93 -15.17 7.43
CA GLY A 314 3.67 -14.88 8.08
C GLY A 314 3.86 -14.01 9.33
N VAL A 315 4.84 -14.34 10.18
CA VAL A 315 5.15 -13.56 11.39
C VAL A 315 5.63 -12.15 11.06
N ILE A 316 6.52 -11.99 10.08
CA ILE A 316 7.02 -10.67 9.65
C ILE A 316 5.86 -9.83 9.09
N SER A 317 5.03 -10.41 8.22
CA SER A 317 3.88 -9.71 7.65
C SER A 317 2.85 -9.33 8.72
N VAL A 318 2.57 -10.20 9.70
CA VAL A 318 1.71 -9.87 10.85
C VAL A 318 2.32 -8.76 11.71
N GLY A 319 3.63 -8.82 12.01
CA GLY A 319 4.33 -7.80 12.77
C GLY A 319 4.31 -6.43 12.09
N PHE A 320 4.53 -6.40 10.77
CA PHE A 320 4.45 -5.19 9.97
C PHE A 320 3.05 -4.58 10.01
N ILE A 321 2.02 -5.40 9.85
CA ILE A 321 0.63 -4.95 9.88
C ILE A 321 0.21 -4.47 11.27
N ALA A 322 0.57 -5.21 12.32
CA ALA A 322 0.30 -4.81 13.70
C ALA A 322 0.98 -3.48 14.03
N HIS A 323 2.21 -3.27 13.55
CA HIS A 323 2.91 -2.00 13.68
C HIS A 323 2.19 -0.86 12.96
N GLY A 324 1.73 -1.07 11.72
CA GLY A 324 0.97 -0.06 10.97
C GLY A 324 -0.35 0.33 11.64
N ILE A 325 -1.12 -0.66 12.14
CA ILE A 325 -2.36 -0.41 12.91
C ILE A 325 -2.05 0.39 14.19
N TRP A 326 -1.02 -0.01 14.93
CA TRP A 326 -0.61 0.66 16.16
C TRP A 326 -0.16 2.09 15.90
N TRP A 327 0.68 2.30 14.89
CA TRP A 327 1.12 3.62 14.45
C TRP A 327 -0.09 4.50 14.10
N ALA A 328 -0.96 4.02 13.21
CA ALA A 328 -2.16 4.75 12.79
C ALA A 328 -3.03 5.12 14.00
N HIS A 329 -3.25 4.16 14.92
CA HIS A 329 -3.98 4.45 16.14
C HIS A 329 -3.31 5.51 17.02
N SER A 330 -1.98 5.42 17.20
CA SER A 330 -1.20 6.33 18.05
C SER A 330 -1.15 7.76 17.54
N VAL A 331 -1.20 7.96 16.23
CA VAL A 331 -1.21 9.30 15.61
C VAL A 331 -2.61 9.87 15.43
N GLY A 332 -3.64 9.26 16.02
CA GLY A 332 -5.00 9.79 15.90
C GLY A 332 -5.68 9.48 14.56
N TRP A 333 -5.09 8.64 13.70
CA TRP A 333 -5.55 8.45 12.31
C TRP A 333 -7.04 8.18 12.21
N GLN A 334 -7.69 8.86 11.28
CA GLN A 334 -9.08 8.63 10.90
C GLN A 334 -9.24 8.40 9.40
N PRO A 335 -10.27 7.64 8.98
CA PRO A 335 -10.63 7.59 7.57
C PRO A 335 -11.15 8.96 7.14
N THR A 336 -10.56 9.56 6.10
CA THR A 336 -10.94 10.86 5.56
C THR A 336 -11.37 10.76 4.09
N GLY A 337 -12.18 11.72 3.62
CA GLY A 337 -12.67 11.80 2.25
C GLY A 337 -13.28 10.47 1.77
N HIS A 338 -12.80 9.93 0.64
CA HIS A 338 -13.28 8.66 0.08
C HIS A 338 -13.15 7.47 1.05
N ALA A 339 -12.15 7.45 1.93
CA ALA A 339 -12.03 6.39 2.94
C ALA A 339 -13.16 6.50 3.98
N ALA A 340 -13.48 7.72 4.43
CA ALA A 340 -14.59 7.96 5.37
C ALA A 340 -15.91 7.48 4.78
N THR A 341 -16.18 7.89 3.54
CA THR A 341 -17.36 7.48 2.78
C THR A 341 -17.40 5.97 2.61
N LEU A 342 -16.28 5.31 2.27
CA LEU A 342 -16.24 3.86 2.14
C LEU A 342 -16.61 3.17 3.46
N MET A 343 -16.09 3.66 4.59
CA MET A 343 -16.39 3.07 5.91
C MET A 343 -17.83 3.29 6.34
N MET A 344 -18.39 4.47 6.08
CA MET A 344 -19.81 4.74 6.32
C MET A 344 -20.68 3.79 5.49
N ARG A 345 -20.35 3.57 4.21
CA ARG A 345 -21.07 2.61 3.37
C ARG A 345 -20.87 1.17 3.82
N ALA A 346 -19.69 0.82 4.33
CA ALA A 346 -19.43 -0.48 4.95
C ALA A 346 -20.29 -0.71 6.20
N ALA A 347 -20.53 0.32 7.03
CA ALA A 347 -21.44 0.23 8.17
C ALA A 347 -22.89 -0.10 7.74
N GLN A 348 -23.29 0.40 6.57
CA GLN A 348 -24.64 0.23 6.00
C GLN A 348 -24.88 -1.13 5.33
N VAL A 349 -23.84 -1.93 5.08
CA VAL A 349 -23.98 -3.25 4.44
C VAL A 349 -24.88 -4.16 5.26
N GLY A 350 -26.08 -4.46 4.75
CA GLY A 350 -27.06 -5.32 5.43
C GLY A 350 -28.05 -4.52 6.27
N THR A 351 -28.10 -3.21 6.09
CA THR A 351 -29.20 -2.33 6.53
C THR A 351 -30.14 -2.04 5.36
N VAL A 352 -31.12 -1.18 5.59
CA VAL A 352 -32.03 -0.68 4.56
C VAL A 352 -31.35 0.24 3.53
N ASP A 353 -30.10 0.66 3.79
CA ASP A 353 -29.26 1.48 2.90
C ASP A 353 -28.09 0.67 2.28
N HIS A 354 -28.22 -0.66 2.23
CA HIS A 354 -27.18 -1.54 1.70
C HIS A 354 -26.69 -1.09 0.30
N PRO A 355 -25.37 -0.89 0.11
CA PRO A 355 -24.84 -0.43 -1.17
C PRO A 355 -24.94 -1.51 -2.25
N LEU A 356 -25.51 -1.19 -3.40
CA LEU A 356 -25.48 -2.05 -4.60
C LEU A 356 -24.32 -1.75 -5.54
N LEU A 357 -23.71 -0.57 -5.38
CA LEU A 357 -22.67 -0.01 -6.24
C LEU A 357 -21.46 0.40 -5.41
N GLY A 358 -20.32 0.57 -6.09
CA GLY A 358 -19.13 1.14 -5.47
C GLY A 358 -19.28 2.65 -5.23
N LEU A 359 -18.19 3.29 -4.79
CA LEU A 359 -18.14 4.75 -4.67
C LEU A 359 -18.25 5.44 -6.03
N VAL A 360 -18.69 6.70 -6.03
CA VAL A 360 -18.78 7.53 -7.24
C VAL A 360 -17.38 7.67 -7.85
N THR A 361 -17.30 7.50 -9.17
CA THR A 361 -16.02 7.57 -9.88
C THR A 361 -15.75 8.99 -10.39
N SER A 362 -14.51 9.43 -10.26
CA SER A 362 -14.03 10.65 -10.92
C SER A 362 -13.66 10.43 -12.39
N LEU A 363 -13.83 9.22 -12.92
CA LEU A 363 -13.62 8.90 -14.34
C LEU A 363 -14.83 9.36 -15.14
N GLY A 364 -14.78 10.59 -15.66
CA GLY A 364 -15.76 11.12 -16.61
C GLY A 364 -16.21 12.56 -16.36
N SER A 365 -17.24 12.98 -17.10
CA SER A 365 -18.07 14.15 -16.79
C SER A 365 -18.55 14.02 -15.34
N ILE A 366 -17.99 14.88 -14.49
CA ILE A 366 -17.91 14.75 -13.03
C ILE A 366 -19.19 14.14 -12.43
N GLY A 367 -19.05 12.89 -11.99
CA GLY A 367 -19.96 12.15 -11.11
C GLY A 367 -21.35 11.83 -11.63
N LYS A 368 -21.44 11.24 -12.83
CA LYS A 368 -22.65 10.51 -13.26
C LYS A 368 -22.54 8.99 -13.10
N GLY A 369 -21.36 8.46 -12.82
CA GLY A 369 -21.11 7.03 -12.67
C GLY A 369 -20.46 6.67 -11.34
N SER A 370 -20.65 5.43 -10.92
CA SER A 370 -20.00 4.81 -9.77
C SER A 370 -19.07 3.68 -10.19
N HIS A 371 -18.14 3.28 -9.32
CA HIS A 371 -17.40 2.05 -9.50
C HIS A 371 -18.34 0.84 -9.53
N LEU A 372 -17.90 -0.23 -10.20
CA LEU A 372 -18.81 -1.28 -10.68
C LEU A 372 -19.59 -1.97 -9.56
N GLY A 373 -19.05 -2.08 -8.34
CA GLY A 373 -19.77 -2.76 -7.27
C GLY A 373 -19.23 -2.53 -5.86
N PRO A 374 -19.96 -3.03 -4.85
CA PRO A 374 -19.78 -2.67 -3.44
C PRO A 374 -18.83 -3.61 -2.70
N LEU A 375 -18.15 -4.55 -3.38
CA LEU A 375 -17.28 -5.54 -2.72
C LEU A 375 -16.29 -4.97 -1.68
N PRO A 376 -15.66 -3.79 -1.87
CA PRO A 376 -14.84 -3.18 -0.83
C PRO A 376 -15.61 -2.86 0.45
N MET A 377 -16.86 -2.41 0.33
CA MET A 377 -17.74 -2.13 1.46
C MET A 377 -18.16 -3.43 2.15
N ASP A 378 -18.55 -4.46 1.38
CA ASP A 378 -18.94 -5.77 1.91
C ASP A 378 -17.81 -6.47 2.67
N LEU A 379 -16.58 -6.35 2.14
CA LEU A 379 -15.38 -6.89 2.77
C LEU A 379 -15.10 -6.23 4.12
N LEU A 380 -15.26 -4.91 4.22
CA LEU A 380 -14.91 -4.13 5.40
C LEU A 380 -16.05 -4.08 6.44
N ALA A 381 -17.30 -4.28 6.01
CA ALA A 381 -18.49 -4.30 6.84
C ALA A 381 -18.37 -5.12 8.13
N PRO A 382 -17.89 -6.39 8.14
CA PRO A 382 -17.77 -7.15 9.38
C PRO A 382 -16.81 -6.50 10.38
N PHE A 383 -15.74 -5.86 9.91
CA PHE A 383 -14.78 -5.20 10.79
C PHE A 383 -15.32 -3.87 11.30
N VAL A 384 -15.95 -3.06 10.43
CA VAL A 384 -16.58 -1.80 10.80
C VAL A 384 -17.70 -2.00 11.83
N ARG A 385 -18.50 -3.06 11.68
CA ARG A 385 -19.58 -3.36 12.63
C ARG A 385 -19.07 -3.83 13.99
N VAL A 386 -17.95 -4.56 14.03
CA VAL A 386 -17.40 -5.12 15.28
C VAL A 386 -16.54 -4.12 16.02
N PHE A 387 -15.73 -3.33 15.30
CA PHE A 387 -14.72 -2.44 15.89
C PHE A 387 -15.03 -0.95 15.72
N GLY A 388 -16.17 -0.60 15.13
CA GLY A 388 -16.49 0.77 14.73
C GLY A 388 -15.77 1.20 13.44
N VAL A 389 -16.12 2.37 12.91
CA VAL A 389 -15.58 2.87 11.62
C VAL A 389 -14.05 2.96 11.64
N ARG A 390 -13.48 3.63 12.65
CA ARG A 390 -12.05 3.90 12.71
C ARG A 390 -11.20 2.64 12.83
N LEU A 391 -11.42 1.84 13.88
CA LEU A 391 -10.63 0.61 14.10
C LEU A 391 -11.01 -0.48 13.09
N GLY A 392 -12.29 -0.56 12.71
CA GLY A 392 -12.76 -1.53 11.72
C GLY A 392 -12.14 -1.31 10.34
N ALA A 393 -11.96 -0.05 9.92
CA ALA A 393 -11.21 0.29 8.71
C ALA A 393 -9.78 -0.27 8.77
N LEU A 394 -9.05 0.09 9.83
CA LEU A 394 -7.65 -0.31 10.02
C LEU A 394 -7.51 -1.82 10.04
N PHE A 395 -8.32 -2.53 10.84
CA PHE A 395 -8.28 -3.98 10.95
C PHE A 395 -8.71 -4.67 9.65
N GLY A 396 -9.78 -4.20 9.01
CA GLY A 396 -10.30 -4.79 7.78
C GLY A 396 -9.33 -4.64 6.61
N ALA A 397 -8.84 -3.42 6.36
CA ALA A 397 -7.87 -3.15 5.31
C ALA A 397 -6.56 -3.93 5.53
N SER A 398 -6.10 -3.99 6.78
CA SER A 398 -4.93 -4.76 7.20
C SER A 398 -5.09 -6.27 6.98
N ALA A 399 -6.20 -6.85 7.42
CA ALA A 399 -6.49 -8.27 7.26
C ALA A 399 -6.58 -8.65 5.78
N PHE A 400 -7.19 -7.80 4.96
CA PHE A 400 -7.28 -8.03 3.53
C PHE A 400 -5.93 -7.87 2.82
N THR A 401 -5.12 -6.91 3.22
CA THR A 401 -3.74 -6.74 2.72
C THR A 401 -2.92 -7.99 3.06
N PHE A 402 -3.00 -8.48 4.30
CA PHE A 402 -2.35 -9.74 4.69
C PHE A 402 -2.79 -10.93 3.83
N LEU A 403 -4.10 -11.02 3.55
CA LEU A 403 -4.67 -12.05 2.70
C LEU A 403 -4.08 -11.98 1.29
N CYS A 404 -4.08 -10.80 0.66
CA CYS A 404 -3.54 -10.60 -0.70
C CYS A 404 -2.04 -10.91 -0.76
N TRP A 405 -1.28 -10.51 0.26
CA TRP A 405 0.13 -10.86 0.38
C TRP A 405 0.31 -12.39 0.44
N THR A 406 -0.44 -13.05 1.32
CA THR A 406 -0.37 -14.50 1.52
C THR A 406 -0.72 -15.26 0.24
N VAL A 407 -1.79 -14.84 -0.45
CA VAL A 407 -2.22 -15.42 -1.73
C VAL A 407 -1.14 -15.25 -2.79
N SER A 408 -0.50 -14.08 -2.88
CA SER A 408 0.61 -13.81 -3.82
C SER A 408 1.77 -14.79 -3.61
N VAL A 409 2.23 -14.92 -2.36
CA VAL A 409 3.36 -15.81 -2.01
C VAL A 409 3.00 -17.27 -2.25
N TRP A 410 1.81 -17.69 -1.83
CA TRP A 410 1.31 -19.05 -2.02
C TRP A 410 1.17 -19.39 -3.51
N ALA A 411 0.55 -18.52 -4.30
CA ALA A 411 0.34 -18.74 -5.73
C ALA A 411 1.68 -18.81 -6.48
N ALA A 412 2.62 -17.90 -6.20
CA ALA A 412 3.95 -17.93 -6.80
C ALA A 412 4.74 -19.19 -6.42
N TRP A 413 4.66 -19.61 -5.14
CA TRP A 413 5.26 -20.87 -4.68
C TRP A 413 4.71 -22.07 -5.43
N ARG A 414 3.38 -22.12 -5.64
CA ARG A 414 2.73 -23.18 -6.40
C ARG A 414 3.10 -23.17 -7.87
N ALA A 415 3.27 -21.99 -8.47
CA ALA A 415 3.61 -21.84 -9.88
C ALA A 415 5.06 -22.27 -10.18
N ALA A 416 6.04 -21.75 -9.44
CA ALA A 416 7.46 -21.93 -9.78
C ALA A 416 8.39 -22.24 -8.58
N GLY A 417 7.84 -22.45 -7.38
CA GLY A 417 8.59 -22.88 -6.19
C GLY A 417 9.10 -21.73 -5.31
N GLY A 418 10.02 -22.05 -4.38
CA GLY A 418 10.42 -21.14 -3.30
C GLY A 418 10.99 -19.79 -3.75
N MET A 419 11.75 -19.73 -4.85
CA MET A 419 12.30 -18.45 -5.32
C MET A 419 11.20 -17.51 -5.85
N ALA A 420 10.20 -18.05 -6.53
CA ALA A 420 9.05 -17.26 -6.96
C ALA A 420 8.23 -16.77 -5.75
N ALA A 421 8.11 -17.59 -4.71
CA ALA A 421 7.48 -17.19 -3.44
C ALA A 421 8.21 -16.00 -2.79
N ILE A 422 9.55 -16.05 -2.75
CA ILE A 422 10.40 -14.97 -2.23
C ILE A 422 10.23 -13.71 -3.07
N ALA A 423 10.33 -13.83 -4.39
CA ALA A 423 10.18 -12.69 -5.30
C ALA A 423 8.80 -12.05 -5.18
N ALA A 424 7.74 -12.85 -5.04
CA ALA A 424 6.38 -12.35 -4.80
C ALA A 424 6.24 -11.67 -3.43
N TRP A 425 6.95 -12.16 -2.41
CA TRP A 425 6.97 -11.52 -1.10
C TRP A 425 7.68 -10.15 -1.14
N VAL A 426 8.84 -10.07 -1.80
CA VAL A 426 9.57 -8.82 -1.99
C VAL A 426 8.71 -7.84 -2.80
N MET A 427 8.07 -8.30 -3.87
CA MET A 427 7.15 -7.50 -4.66
C MET A 427 5.99 -6.94 -3.81
N ALA A 428 5.34 -7.79 -3.02
CA ALA A 428 4.25 -7.38 -2.13
C ALA A 428 4.71 -6.37 -1.06
N ALA A 429 5.90 -6.60 -0.48
CA ALA A 429 6.49 -5.63 0.45
C ALA A 429 6.79 -4.30 -0.24
N LEU A 430 7.36 -4.32 -1.45
CA LEU A 430 7.64 -3.11 -2.22
C LEU A 430 6.36 -2.34 -2.59
N VAL A 431 5.28 -3.03 -2.95
CA VAL A 431 3.96 -2.40 -3.14
C VAL A 431 3.60 -1.64 -1.86
N ILE A 432 3.64 -2.30 -0.71
CA ILE A 432 3.27 -1.72 0.59
C ILE A 432 4.17 -0.54 1.00
N THR A 433 5.44 -0.55 0.59
CA THR A 433 6.37 0.52 0.95
C THR A 433 6.21 1.80 0.15
N VAL A 434 5.46 1.82 -0.97
CA VAL A 434 5.37 3.02 -1.81
C VAL A 434 4.49 4.05 -1.09
N PRO A 435 5.06 5.15 -0.54
CA PRO A 435 4.33 6.11 0.28
C PRO A 435 3.16 6.79 -0.47
N ALA A 436 3.26 6.84 -1.80
CA ALA A 436 2.27 7.46 -2.68
C ALA A 436 0.92 6.75 -2.62
N LEU A 437 0.90 5.49 -2.19
CA LEU A 437 -0.30 4.68 -2.18
C LEU A 437 -1.15 4.92 -0.93
N GLY A 438 -0.86 6.01 -0.20
CA GLY A 438 -1.40 6.28 1.11
C GLY A 438 -0.93 5.23 2.10
N ALA A 439 -1.23 5.46 3.36
CA ALA A 439 -1.22 4.39 4.33
C ALA A 439 -2.08 3.21 3.76
N PHE A 440 -1.51 2.04 3.47
CA PHE A 440 -2.29 0.88 2.98
C PHE A 440 -3.42 0.47 3.93
N TRP A 441 -3.33 0.94 5.18
CA TRP A 441 -4.32 0.82 6.23
C TRP A 441 -5.45 1.86 6.13
N GLU A 442 -5.39 2.84 5.23
CA GLU A 442 -6.45 3.86 5.06
C GLU A 442 -7.79 3.28 4.64
N GLY A 443 -7.80 2.08 4.06
CA GLY A 443 -9.02 1.48 3.56
C GLY A 443 -9.62 2.25 2.38
N ASN A 444 -8.86 3.11 1.70
CA ASN A 444 -9.30 3.75 0.47
C ASN A 444 -9.47 2.70 -0.65
N ASN A 445 -10.50 2.82 -1.50
CA ASN A 445 -10.83 1.86 -2.56
C ASN A 445 -9.66 1.65 -3.55
N ILE A 446 -8.87 2.68 -3.81
CA ILE A 446 -7.68 2.58 -4.67
C ILE A 446 -6.59 1.79 -3.96
N SER A 447 -6.15 2.21 -2.77
CA SER A 447 -5.00 1.62 -2.08
C SER A 447 -5.22 0.17 -1.67
N ILE A 448 -6.41 -0.15 -1.14
CA ILE A 448 -6.76 -1.51 -0.71
C ILE A 448 -6.75 -2.52 -1.87
N SER A 449 -6.98 -2.06 -3.11
CA SER A 449 -7.04 -2.93 -4.28
C SER A 449 -5.68 -3.14 -4.97
N LEU A 450 -4.64 -2.35 -4.68
CA LEU A 450 -3.33 -2.47 -5.33
C LEU A 450 -2.62 -3.80 -5.03
N LEU A 451 -2.65 -4.25 -3.78
CA LEU A 451 -2.12 -5.57 -3.45
C LEU A 451 -3.03 -6.70 -3.95
N ALA A 452 -4.34 -6.45 -4.04
CA ALA A 452 -5.28 -7.38 -4.64
C ALA A 452 -5.00 -7.56 -6.16
N ILE A 453 -4.58 -6.51 -6.88
CA ILE A 453 -4.11 -6.63 -8.27
C ILE A 453 -2.92 -7.58 -8.32
N SER A 454 -1.89 -7.33 -7.51
CA SER A 454 -0.70 -8.20 -7.43
C SER A 454 -1.05 -9.67 -7.20
N ALA A 455 -1.90 -9.91 -6.21
CA ALA A 455 -2.39 -11.24 -5.85
C ALA A 455 -3.19 -11.89 -6.99
N THR A 456 -4.04 -11.11 -7.67
CA THR A 456 -4.83 -11.55 -8.83
C THR A 456 -3.94 -11.96 -9.99
N LEU A 457 -2.92 -11.15 -10.31
CA LEU A 457 -1.99 -11.43 -11.41
C LEU A 457 -1.19 -12.71 -11.15
N ILE A 458 -0.65 -12.86 -9.95
CA ILE A 458 0.12 -14.06 -9.57
C ILE A 458 -0.79 -15.29 -9.47
N ALA A 459 -2.00 -15.15 -8.92
CA ALA A 459 -2.98 -16.23 -8.86
C ALA A 459 -3.42 -16.68 -10.27
N SER A 460 -3.60 -15.74 -11.20
CA SER A 460 -3.89 -16.01 -12.60
C SER A 460 -2.75 -16.78 -13.27
N TRP A 461 -1.51 -16.34 -13.04
CA TRP A 461 -0.33 -17.04 -13.52
C TRP A 461 -0.21 -18.46 -12.94
N ALA A 462 -0.43 -18.63 -11.64
CA ALA A 462 -0.40 -19.94 -10.99
C ALA A 462 -1.50 -20.88 -11.50
N ALA A 463 -2.71 -20.36 -11.72
CA ALA A 463 -3.83 -21.08 -12.30
C ALA A 463 -3.51 -21.56 -13.72
N ALA A 464 -3.04 -20.64 -14.58
CA ALA A 464 -2.59 -20.97 -15.93
C ALA A 464 -1.42 -21.97 -15.94
N SER A 465 -0.54 -21.93 -14.93
CA SER A 465 0.58 -22.86 -14.78
C SER A 465 0.18 -24.27 -14.31
N GLY A 466 -1.11 -24.53 -14.09
CA GLY A 466 -1.61 -25.83 -13.63
C GLY A 466 -1.89 -25.93 -12.14
N THR A 467 -2.07 -24.81 -11.44
CA THR A 467 -2.58 -24.78 -10.05
C THR A 467 -4.06 -24.39 -10.05
N PRO A 468 -4.98 -25.33 -10.32
CA PRO A 468 -6.37 -24.99 -10.59
C PRO A 468 -7.04 -24.19 -9.47
N ARG A 469 -6.74 -24.46 -8.19
CA ARG A 469 -7.30 -23.71 -7.06
C ARG A 469 -6.91 -22.23 -6.99
N ALA A 470 -5.80 -21.83 -7.61
CA ALA A 470 -5.45 -20.42 -7.71
C ALA A 470 -6.49 -19.63 -8.53
N TRP A 471 -7.30 -20.32 -9.35
CA TRP A 471 -8.43 -19.74 -10.07
C TRP A 471 -9.43 -19.05 -9.15
N TRP A 472 -9.74 -19.64 -7.99
CA TRP A 472 -10.71 -19.07 -7.05
C TRP A 472 -10.25 -17.70 -6.55
N TRP A 473 -8.97 -17.59 -6.24
CA TRP A 473 -8.35 -16.34 -5.82
C TRP A 473 -8.27 -15.34 -6.96
N ALA A 474 -7.87 -15.77 -8.16
CA ALA A 474 -7.83 -14.92 -9.34
C ALA A 474 -9.21 -14.32 -9.66
N VAL A 475 -10.28 -15.11 -9.56
CA VAL A 475 -11.64 -14.62 -9.79
C VAL A 475 -12.15 -13.74 -8.66
N GLY A 476 -11.97 -14.15 -7.40
CA GLY A 476 -12.47 -13.41 -6.25
C GLY A 476 -11.76 -12.05 -6.09
N LEU A 477 -10.43 -12.06 -6.03
CA LEU A 477 -9.64 -10.84 -5.93
C LEU A 477 -9.70 -10.03 -7.23
N GLY A 478 -9.85 -10.69 -8.37
CA GLY A 478 -10.06 -9.99 -9.64
C GLY A 478 -11.38 -9.22 -9.65
N SER A 479 -12.48 -9.87 -9.24
CA SER A 479 -13.78 -9.21 -9.12
C SER A 479 -13.72 -8.04 -8.13
N PHE A 480 -13.03 -8.22 -7.00
CA PHE A 480 -12.76 -7.14 -6.05
C PHE A 480 -12.07 -5.95 -6.72
N CYS A 481 -10.94 -6.16 -7.42
CA CYS A 481 -10.20 -5.08 -8.08
C CYS A 481 -11.05 -4.36 -9.12
N ALA A 482 -11.78 -5.10 -9.96
CA ALA A 482 -12.63 -4.53 -10.99
C ALA A 482 -13.75 -3.65 -10.40
N GLN A 483 -14.28 -4.04 -9.25
CA GLN A 483 -15.32 -3.30 -8.55
C GLN A 483 -14.80 -2.15 -7.69
N SER A 484 -13.57 -2.22 -7.18
CA SER A 484 -12.99 -1.15 -6.35
C SER A 484 -12.67 0.09 -7.17
N TYR A 485 -12.08 -0.08 -8.34
CA TYR A 485 -11.60 1.02 -9.18
C TYR A 485 -11.52 0.56 -10.64
N ILE A 486 -12.31 1.19 -11.52
CA ILE A 486 -12.49 0.74 -12.92
C ILE A 486 -11.17 0.55 -13.69
N PRO A 487 -10.15 1.44 -13.56
CA PRO A 487 -8.86 1.27 -14.23
C PRO A 487 -8.18 -0.05 -13.86
N HIS A 488 -8.40 -0.59 -12.66
CA HIS A 488 -7.86 -1.89 -12.29
C HIS A 488 -8.47 -3.02 -13.13
N ALA A 489 -9.76 -2.94 -13.49
CA ALA A 489 -10.46 -3.96 -14.27
C ALA A 489 -9.75 -4.26 -15.60
N LEU A 490 -9.30 -3.23 -16.33
CA LEU A 490 -8.60 -3.37 -17.61
C LEU A 490 -7.27 -4.12 -17.49
N ILE A 491 -6.61 -4.03 -16.34
CA ILE A 491 -5.32 -4.68 -16.09
C ILE A 491 -5.51 -6.17 -15.81
N ILE A 492 -6.55 -6.53 -15.05
CA ILE A 492 -6.73 -7.88 -14.52
C ILE A 492 -7.65 -8.77 -15.36
N ILE A 493 -8.56 -8.21 -16.17
CA ILE A 493 -9.55 -9.00 -16.92
C ILE A 493 -8.89 -9.98 -17.89
N GLY A 494 -7.89 -9.52 -18.65
CA GLY A 494 -7.14 -10.36 -19.58
C GLY A 494 -6.43 -11.53 -18.88
N PRO A 495 -5.60 -11.28 -17.86
CA PRO A 495 -4.98 -12.32 -17.05
C PRO A 495 -5.94 -13.37 -16.47
N VAL A 496 -7.06 -12.93 -15.90
CA VAL A 496 -8.07 -13.82 -15.30
C VAL A 496 -8.74 -14.66 -16.39
N LEU A 497 -9.22 -14.04 -17.48
CA LEU A 497 -9.84 -14.79 -18.58
C LEU A 497 -8.89 -15.82 -19.18
N TRP A 498 -7.61 -15.46 -19.37
CA TRP A 498 -6.59 -16.37 -19.87
C TRP A 498 -6.41 -17.59 -18.95
N ALA A 499 -6.31 -17.37 -17.63
CA ALA A 499 -6.23 -18.47 -16.67
C ALA A 499 -7.44 -19.41 -16.74
N GLY A 500 -8.64 -18.87 -16.87
CA GLY A 500 -9.87 -19.64 -17.06
C GLY A 500 -9.85 -20.47 -18.35
N LEU A 501 -9.42 -19.89 -19.47
CA LEU A 501 -9.28 -20.56 -20.76
C LEU A 501 -8.27 -21.71 -20.72
N VAL A 502 -7.11 -21.49 -20.09
CA VAL A 502 -6.09 -22.54 -19.93
C VAL A 502 -6.65 -23.69 -19.10
N LEU A 503 -7.35 -23.42 -18.00
CA LEU A 503 -7.97 -24.47 -17.18
C LEU A 503 -9.08 -25.24 -17.91
N ALA A 504 -9.92 -24.55 -18.68
CA ALA A 504 -10.94 -25.17 -19.51
C ALA A 504 -10.31 -26.06 -20.60
N GLY A 505 -9.23 -25.61 -21.22
CA GLY A 505 -8.45 -26.38 -22.20
C GLY A 505 -7.77 -27.61 -21.58
N SER A 506 -7.13 -27.45 -20.42
CA SER A 506 -6.54 -28.55 -19.65
C SER A 506 -7.57 -29.62 -19.30
N ARG A 507 -8.78 -29.22 -18.87
CA ARG A 507 -9.88 -30.15 -18.59
C ARG A 507 -10.29 -30.99 -19.80
N ARG A 508 -10.27 -30.42 -21.01
CA ARG A 508 -10.61 -31.17 -22.24
C ARG A 508 -9.53 -32.18 -22.63
N ARG A 509 -8.29 -31.95 -22.22
CA ARG A 509 -7.13 -32.79 -22.53
C ARG A 509 -6.82 -33.83 -21.46
N GLU A 510 -7.41 -33.71 -20.27
CA GLU A 510 -7.19 -34.61 -19.14
C GLU A 510 -7.86 -35.98 -19.40
N PRO A 511 -7.10 -37.08 -19.59
CA PRO A 511 -7.66 -38.39 -19.87
C PRO A 511 -8.28 -39.04 -18.62
N ASP A 512 -7.82 -38.67 -17.42
CA ASP A 512 -8.32 -39.23 -16.17
C ASP A 512 -9.66 -38.57 -15.78
N PRO A 513 -10.77 -39.33 -15.73
CA PRO A 513 -12.10 -38.78 -15.42
C PRO A 513 -12.18 -38.19 -14.00
N THR A 514 -11.36 -38.66 -13.06
CA THR A 514 -11.35 -38.15 -11.68
C THR A 514 -10.73 -36.75 -11.62
N GLN A 515 -9.61 -36.54 -12.31
CA GLN A 515 -8.95 -35.24 -12.44
C GLN A 515 -9.81 -34.28 -13.26
N GLN A 516 -10.45 -34.77 -14.32
CA GLN A 516 -11.41 -33.99 -15.10
C GLN A 516 -12.59 -33.50 -14.25
N CYS A 517 -13.15 -34.35 -13.39
CA CYS A 517 -14.22 -33.98 -12.47
C CYS A 517 -13.75 -32.95 -11.42
N SER A 518 -12.53 -33.10 -10.90
CA SER A 518 -11.91 -32.13 -10.00
C SER A 518 -11.74 -30.74 -10.66
N LEU A 519 -11.19 -30.70 -11.87
CA LEU A 519 -11.05 -29.44 -12.65
C LEU A 519 -12.41 -28.80 -12.95
N ARG A 520 -13.42 -29.61 -13.28
CA ARG A 520 -14.80 -29.13 -13.47
C ARG A 520 -15.32 -28.46 -12.21
N ASN A 521 -15.11 -29.05 -11.04
CA ASN A 521 -15.57 -28.48 -9.77
C ASN A 521 -14.82 -27.19 -9.44
N VAL A 522 -13.50 -27.12 -9.68
CA VAL A 522 -12.74 -25.88 -9.50
C VAL A 522 -13.29 -24.76 -10.38
N ILE A 523 -13.53 -25.04 -11.67
CA ILE A 523 -14.07 -24.05 -12.61
C ILE A 523 -15.45 -23.58 -12.16
N ARG A 524 -16.34 -24.51 -11.78
CA ARG A 524 -17.68 -24.20 -11.25
C ARG A 524 -17.63 -23.30 -10.02
N VAL A 525 -16.70 -23.55 -9.11
CA VAL A 525 -16.54 -22.76 -7.88
C VAL A 525 -16.01 -21.37 -8.19
N GLY A 526 -15.09 -21.24 -9.13
CA GLY A 526 -14.68 -19.91 -9.62
C GLY A 526 -15.86 -19.14 -10.22
N TRP A 527 -16.69 -19.79 -11.05
CA TRP A 527 -17.91 -19.16 -11.57
C TRP A 527 -18.94 -18.82 -10.49
N LEU A 528 -19.08 -19.65 -9.46
CA LEU A 528 -19.95 -19.33 -8.32
C LEU A 528 -19.43 -18.09 -7.57
N ILE A 529 -18.11 -17.99 -7.35
CA ILE A 529 -17.49 -16.80 -6.75
C ILE A 529 -17.76 -15.57 -7.61
N ALA A 530 -17.59 -15.66 -8.93
CA ALA A 530 -17.92 -14.56 -9.84
C ALA A 530 -19.42 -14.21 -9.77
N ALA A 531 -20.31 -15.19 -9.81
CA ALA A 531 -21.75 -14.95 -9.77
C ALA A 531 -22.17 -14.24 -8.46
N VAL A 532 -21.61 -14.66 -7.32
CA VAL A 532 -21.87 -14.00 -6.03
C VAL A 532 -21.28 -12.59 -6.02
N ALA A 533 -20.02 -12.44 -6.44
CA ALA A 533 -19.32 -11.15 -6.47
C ALA A 533 -20.03 -10.11 -7.36
N TRP A 534 -20.60 -10.54 -8.48
CA TRP A 534 -21.25 -9.67 -9.46
C TRP A 534 -22.77 -9.61 -9.30
N LEU A 535 -23.33 -10.21 -8.25
CA LEU A 535 -24.77 -10.22 -8.02
C LEU A 535 -25.31 -8.81 -7.78
N GLN A 536 -24.69 -8.00 -6.91
CA GLN A 536 -25.19 -6.64 -6.64
C GLN A 536 -25.10 -5.72 -7.87
N PRO A 537 -23.98 -5.65 -8.61
CA PRO A 537 -23.92 -4.87 -9.86
C PRO A 537 -24.94 -5.35 -10.92
N ALA A 538 -25.17 -6.67 -11.00
CA ALA A 538 -26.17 -7.21 -11.92
C ALA A 538 -27.60 -6.84 -11.48
N LEU A 539 -27.89 -6.86 -10.18
CA LEU A 539 -29.16 -6.40 -9.64
C LEU A 539 -29.39 -4.92 -9.93
N ASP A 540 -28.38 -4.07 -9.74
CA ASP A 540 -28.45 -2.66 -10.13
C ASP A 540 -28.79 -2.48 -11.62
N ALA A 541 -28.07 -3.19 -12.50
CA ALA A 541 -28.32 -3.11 -13.93
C ALA A 541 -29.74 -3.56 -14.32
N VAL A 542 -30.31 -4.56 -13.62
CA VAL A 542 -31.66 -5.06 -13.89
C VAL A 542 -32.74 -4.14 -13.30
N LEU A 543 -32.56 -3.68 -12.05
CA LEU A 543 -33.55 -2.87 -11.33
C LEU A 543 -33.64 -1.44 -11.88
N HIS A 544 -32.54 -0.90 -12.41
CA HIS A 544 -32.45 0.51 -12.83
C HIS A 544 -32.28 0.67 -14.36
N GLN A 545 -32.92 -0.18 -15.17
CA GLN A 545 -32.95 -0.08 -16.65
C GLN A 545 -31.56 0.09 -17.31
N GLY A 546 -30.60 -0.74 -16.89
CA GLY A 546 -29.19 -0.69 -17.27
C GLY A 546 -28.28 -0.09 -16.20
N GLY A 547 -28.85 0.62 -15.22
CA GLY A 547 -28.18 1.10 -14.00
C GLY A 547 -26.85 1.80 -14.25
N ASN A 548 -25.92 1.62 -13.33
CA ASN A 548 -24.58 2.20 -13.40
C ASN A 548 -23.80 1.77 -14.65
N VAL A 549 -24.02 0.55 -15.13
CA VAL A 549 -23.33 0.03 -16.33
C VAL A 549 -23.66 0.87 -17.56
N ARG A 550 -24.93 1.29 -17.73
CA ARG A 550 -25.35 2.18 -18.82
C ARG A 550 -24.64 3.54 -18.74
N TYR A 551 -24.51 4.11 -17.54
CA TYR A 551 -23.78 5.38 -17.33
C TYR A 551 -22.30 5.24 -17.66
N LEU A 552 -21.64 4.17 -17.20
CA LEU A 552 -20.24 3.91 -17.52
C LEU A 552 -20.02 3.70 -19.02
N PHE A 553 -20.91 2.99 -19.70
CA PHE A 553 -20.83 2.86 -21.17
C PHE A 553 -21.06 4.18 -21.88
N ALA A 554 -22.04 4.99 -21.44
CA ALA A 554 -22.30 6.30 -22.01
C ALA A 554 -21.08 7.22 -21.86
N GLU A 555 -20.43 7.19 -20.69
CA GLU A 555 -19.23 7.98 -20.40
C GLU A 555 -18.03 7.53 -21.24
N ILE A 556 -17.80 6.20 -21.35
CA ILE A 556 -16.77 5.66 -22.25
C ILE A 556 -17.06 6.01 -23.72
N SER A 557 -18.33 6.16 -24.11
CA SER A 557 -18.74 6.49 -25.48
C SER A 557 -18.66 7.99 -25.80
N HIS A 558 -18.62 8.86 -24.79
CA HIS A 558 -18.47 10.32 -24.95
C HIS A 558 -17.17 10.78 -24.26
N PRO A 559 -16.01 10.23 -24.65
CA PRO A 559 -14.79 10.49 -23.91
C PRO A 559 -14.43 11.97 -24.01
N GLN A 560 -14.15 12.58 -22.85
CA GLN A 560 -13.31 13.78 -22.81
C GLN A 560 -12.00 13.53 -23.57
N PRO A 561 -11.29 14.57 -24.03
CA PRO A 561 -10.00 14.41 -24.70
C PRO A 561 -9.09 13.47 -23.89
N ASN A 562 -8.88 12.28 -24.42
CA ASN A 562 -8.10 11.24 -23.75
C ASN A 562 -6.62 11.37 -24.13
N VAL A 563 -5.72 10.72 -23.40
CA VAL A 563 -4.29 10.72 -23.73
C VAL A 563 -4.05 10.17 -25.15
N GLY A 564 -4.99 9.36 -25.64
CA GLY A 564 -4.99 8.79 -26.98
C GLY A 564 -3.93 7.69 -27.13
N ILE A 565 -3.73 7.21 -28.36
CA ILE A 565 -2.83 6.08 -28.68
C ILE A 565 -1.39 6.36 -28.22
N SER A 566 -0.97 7.63 -28.16
CA SER A 566 0.35 8.05 -27.66
C SER A 566 0.60 7.66 -26.19
N GLY A 567 -0.47 7.50 -25.40
CA GLY A 567 -0.41 7.07 -24.01
C GLY A 567 0.11 5.63 -23.85
N PHE A 568 -0.12 4.77 -24.84
CA PHE A 568 0.28 3.36 -24.79
C PHE A 568 1.80 3.16 -24.66
N PRO A 569 2.64 3.64 -25.61
CA PRO A 569 4.09 3.50 -25.51
C PRO A 569 4.68 4.25 -24.31
N ARG A 570 4.04 5.36 -23.88
CA ARG A 570 4.45 6.11 -22.68
C ARG A 570 4.24 5.30 -21.40
N ALA A 571 3.09 4.63 -21.28
CA ALA A 571 2.81 3.72 -20.17
C ALA A 571 3.85 2.60 -20.10
N ILE A 572 4.19 2.00 -21.24
CA ILE A 572 5.23 0.95 -21.30
C ILE A 572 6.60 1.49 -20.91
N ALA A 573 6.99 2.66 -21.44
CA ALA A 573 8.25 3.31 -21.08
C ALA A 573 8.34 3.59 -19.58
N TRP A 574 7.23 4.04 -18.98
CA TRP A 574 7.15 4.29 -17.55
C TRP A 574 7.30 2.99 -16.74
N VAL A 575 6.56 1.94 -17.11
CA VAL A 575 6.57 0.63 -16.45
C VAL A 575 7.96 -0.01 -16.48
N LEU A 576 8.69 0.17 -17.58
CA LEU A 576 10.01 -0.42 -17.82
C LEU A 576 11.18 0.54 -17.55
N ALA A 577 10.92 1.70 -16.95
CA ALA A 577 11.96 2.70 -16.68
C ALA A 577 13.10 2.10 -15.82
N ILE A 578 14.33 2.53 -16.12
CA ILE A 578 15.55 2.19 -15.37
C ILE A 578 16.23 3.50 -14.99
N PRO A 579 16.39 3.83 -13.69
CA PRO A 579 15.88 3.07 -12.55
C PRO A 579 14.35 3.04 -12.49
N PRO A 580 13.74 2.01 -11.87
CA PRO A 580 12.30 1.95 -11.71
C PRO A 580 11.76 3.17 -10.95
N ARG A 581 10.71 3.80 -11.48
CA ARG A 581 10.14 5.06 -10.97
C ARG A 581 9.17 4.88 -9.80
N TRP A 582 9.32 3.80 -9.02
CA TRP A 582 8.37 3.44 -7.95
C TRP A 582 8.26 4.53 -6.88
N GLY A 583 9.36 5.24 -6.59
CA GLY A 583 9.40 6.33 -5.62
C GLY A 583 9.20 7.75 -6.20
N GLU A 584 8.98 7.91 -7.51
CA GLU A 584 8.72 9.25 -8.10
C GLU A 584 7.25 9.63 -8.04
N ILE A 585 6.35 8.64 -7.98
CA ILE A 585 4.92 8.88 -7.87
C ILE A 585 4.60 9.58 -6.54
N THR A 586 5.33 9.30 -5.45
CA THR A 586 5.10 9.94 -4.13
C THR A 586 5.15 11.45 -4.17
N LYS A 587 6.14 12.03 -4.86
CA LYS A 587 6.36 13.48 -4.90
C LYS A 587 5.35 14.20 -5.80
N SER A 588 4.84 13.52 -6.83
CA SER A 588 3.83 14.07 -7.74
C SER A 588 2.40 13.96 -7.20
N PHE A 589 2.18 13.33 -6.04
CA PHE A 589 0.91 13.43 -5.29
C PHE A 589 0.71 14.79 -4.67
N ALA A 590 1.74 15.36 -4.04
CA ALA A 590 1.69 16.72 -3.50
C ALA A 590 1.78 17.78 -4.59
N GLN A 591 2.61 17.55 -5.61
CA GLN A 591 2.79 18.49 -6.73
C GLN A 591 1.79 18.17 -7.85
N ALA A 592 0.57 18.69 -7.74
CA ALA A 592 -0.54 18.50 -8.69
C ALA A 592 -0.31 19.07 -10.12
N GLY A 593 0.95 19.25 -10.54
CA GLY A 593 1.33 19.82 -11.82
C GLY A 593 2.43 19.02 -12.50
N SER A 594 2.07 17.90 -13.14
CA SER A 594 2.17 17.79 -14.60
C SER A 594 2.25 16.35 -15.05
N ALA A 595 1.18 15.91 -15.71
CA ALA A 595 1.26 14.84 -16.69
C ALA A 595 2.40 15.06 -17.71
N ASP A 596 2.94 16.28 -17.87
CA ASP A 596 4.07 16.59 -18.75
C ASP A 596 5.28 15.69 -18.54
N LEU A 597 5.63 15.32 -17.31
CA LEU A 597 6.76 14.40 -17.07
C LEU A 597 6.47 12.97 -17.58
N PHE A 598 5.21 12.55 -17.54
CA PHE A 598 4.74 11.30 -18.15
C PHE A 598 4.65 11.41 -19.68
N ILE A 599 4.21 12.57 -20.20
CA ILE A 599 4.10 12.91 -21.64
C ILE A 599 5.50 13.02 -22.29
N ARG A 600 6.50 13.49 -21.54
CA ARG A 600 7.91 13.62 -21.96
C ARG A 600 8.71 12.31 -21.89
N GLY A 601 8.12 11.23 -21.37
CA GLY A 601 8.73 9.90 -21.46
C GLY A 601 9.00 9.54 -22.93
N SER A 602 10.23 9.11 -23.25
CA SER A 602 10.63 8.89 -24.64
C SER A 602 9.83 7.73 -25.25
N LEU A 603 8.90 8.07 -26.16
CA LEU A 603 8.08 7.13 -26.94
C LEU A 603 8.96 6.06 -27.63
N ALA A 604 10.12 6.48 -28.15
CA ALA A 604 11.11 5.60 -28.77
C ALA A 604 11.62 4.50 -27.82
N LEU A 605 11.94 4.84 -26.56
CA LEU A 605 12.44 3.87 -25.59
C LEU A 605 11.36 2.84 -25.23
N GLY A 606 10.12 3.28 -25.02
CA GLY A 606 9.00 2.37 -24.75
C GLY A 606 8.78 1.37 -25.89
N LEU A 607 8.84 1.85 -27.12
CA LEU A 607 8.71 1.01 -28.32
C LEU A 607 9.88 0.03 -28.47
N ILE A 608 11.12 0.49 -28.27
CA ILE A 608 12.32 -0.36 -28.28
C ILE A 608 12.20 -1.47 -27.24
N LEU A 609 11.80 -1.14 -26.01
CA LEU A 609 11.66 -2.11 -24.93
C LEU A 609 10.53 -3.12 -25.19
N ALA A 610 9.39 -2.68 -25.74
CA ALA A 610 8.31 -3.57 -26.14
C ALA A 610 8.76 -4.57 -27.22
N VAL A 611 9.47 -4.08 -28.25
CA VAL A 611 10.04 -4.93 -29.31
C VAL A 611 11.06 -5.92 -28.75
N LEU A 612 11.95 -5.48 -27.85
CA LEU A 612 12.92 -6.35 -27.20
C LEU A 612 12.24 -7.46 -26.39
N LEU A 613 11.19 -7.14 -25.62
CA LEU A 613 10.42 -8.14 -24.87
C LEU A 613 9.74 -9.16 -25.80
N LEU A 614 9.16 -8.70 -26.92
CA LEU A 614 8.57 -9.58 -27.93
C LEU A 614 9.60 -10.48 -28.60
N VAL A 615 10.78 -9.95 -28.93
CA VAL A 615 11.89 -10.72 -29.52
C VAL A 615 12.42 -11.76 -28.54
N ILE A 616 12.64 -11.38 -27.27
CA ILE A 616 13.06 -12.30 -26.21
C ILE A 616 12.01 -13.41 -26.06
N TRP A 617 10.73 -13.03 -25.96
CA TRP A 617 9.62 -13.97 -25.87
C TRP A 617 9.60 -14.95 -27.03
N TRP A 618 9.66 -14.45 -28.28
CA TRP A 618 9.67 -15.25 -29.49
C TRP A 618 10.84 -16.23 -29.52
N ARG A 619 12.05 -15.76 -29.21
CA ARG A 619 13.26 -16.61 -29.25
C ARG A 619 13.31 -17.68 -28.18
N THR A 620 12.68 -17.43 -27.03
CA THR A 620 12.73 -18.34 -25.89
C THR A 620 11.44 -19.16 -25.73
N ARG A 621 10.50 -19.06 -26.68
CA ARG A 621 9.20 -19.77 -26.60
C ARG A 621 9.31 -21.29 -26.62
N SER A 622 10.34 -21.83 -27.27
CA SER A 622 10.56 -23.28 -27.41
C SER A 622 11.28 -23.89 -26.22
N THR A 623 12.05 -23.10 -25.46
CA THR A 623 12.86 -23.57 -24.34
C THR A 623 12.21 -23.28 -22.98
N ALA A 624 11.26 -22.34 -22.93
CA ALA A 624 10.58 -21.97 -21.68
C ALA A 624 9.73 -23.12 -21.13
N THR A 625 9.78 -23.30 -19.82
CA THR A 625 8.84 -24.18 -19.12
C THR A 625 7.41 -23.69 -19.29
N ASN A 626 6.40 -24.56 -19.13
CA ASN A 626 5.01 -24.11 -19.24
C ASN A 626 4.71 -22.94 -18.27
N SER A 627 5.16 -23.02 -17.02
CA SER A 627 4.94 -21.93 -16.05
C SER A 627 5.56 -20.61 -16.51
N GLU A 628 6.78 -20.63 -17.04
CA GLU A 628 7.43 -19.43 -17.57
C GLU A 628 6.71 -18.88 -18.81
N ARG A 629 6.24 -19.76 -19.71
CA ARG A 629 5.42 -19.37 -20.85
C ARG A 629 4.14 -18.66 -20.40
N GLN A 630 3.46 -19.20 -19.39
CA GLN A 630 2.26 -18.57 -18.84
C GLN A 630 2.57 -17.23 -18.19
N LEU A 631 3.68 -17.12 -17.44
CA LEU A 631 4.10 -15.86 -16.83
C LEU A 631 4.24 -14.76 -17.87
N ARG A 632 4.93 -15.06 -18.98
CA ARG A 632 5.13 -14.09 -20.06
C ARG A 632 3.84 -13.69 -20.74
N ILE A 633 2.90 -14.62 -20.94
CA ILE A 633 1.59 -14.30 -21.52
C ILE A 633 0.82 -13.37 -20.57
N ILE A 634 0.79 -13.68 -19.27
CA ILE A 634 0.15 -12.80 -18.28
C ILE A 634 0.81 -11.42 -18.28
N THR A 635 2.14 -11.34 -18.30
CA THR A 635 2.88 -10.06 -18.39
C THR A 635 2.51 -9.27 -19.65
N LEU A 636 2.37 -9.91 -20.80
CA LEU A 636 1.93 -9.25 -22.03
C LEU A 636 0.50 -8.73 -21.92
N LEU A 637 -0.41 -9.52 -21.35
CA LEU A 637 -1.80 -9.10 -21.13
C LEU A 637 -1.89 -7.93 -20.14
N VAL A 638 -1.05 -7.92 -19.11
CA VAL A 638 -0.92 -6.81 -18.15
C VAL A 638 -0.41 -5.54 -18.85
N LEU A 639 0.62 -5.64 -19.69
CA LEU A 639 1.15 -4.51 -20.47
C LEU A 639 0.12 -3.98 -21.46
N LEU A 640 -0.63 -4.86 -22.12
CA LEU A 640 -1.73 -4.49 -23.01
C LEU A 640 -2.84 -3.76 -22.24
N GLY A 641 -3.30 -4.32 -21.13
CA GLY A 641 -4.31 -3.70 -20.27
C GLY A 641 -3.85 -2.35 -19.72
N THR A 642 -2.58 -2.23 -19.35
CA THR A 642 -1.94 -0.99 -18.90
C THR A 642 -1.93 0.06 -19.99
N GLY A 643 -1.46 -0.29 -21.18
CA GLY A 643 -1.40 0.64 -22.29
C GLY A 643 -2.79 1.11 -22.71
N LEU A 644 -3.75 0.19 -22.84
CA LEU A 644 -5.16 0.50 -23.15
C LEU A 644 -5.77 1.43 -22.09
N ASN A 645 -5.55 1.13 -20.81
CA ASN A 645 -6.04 1.95 -19.72
C ASN A 645 -5.50 3.39 -19.83
N VAL A 646 -4.19 3.59 -20.01
CA VAL A 646 -3.62 4.94 -20.19
C VAL A 646 -4.18 5.64 -21.43
N THR A 647 -4.42 4.95 -22.54
CA THR A 647 -5.01 5.59 -23.74
C THR A 647 -6.41 6.16 -23.49
N GLN A 648 -7.15 5.59 -22.52
CA GLN A 648 -8.52 5.99 -22.19
C GLN A 648 -8.58 6.99 -21.04
N LEU A 649 -7.47 7.28 -20.36
CA LEU A 649 -7.47 8.28 -19.29
C LEU A 649 -7.73 9.67 -19.88
N PRO A 650 -8.54 10.51 -19.22
CA PRO A 650 -8.71 11.91 -19.62
C PRO A 650 -7.40 12.67 -19.42
N GLN A 651 -7.01 13.53 -20.38
CA GLN A 651 -5.78 14.32 -20.25
C GLN A 651 -5.82 15.26 -19.04
N ASP A 652 -6.98 15.88 -18.79
CA ASP A 652 -7.15 16.90 -17.76
C ASP A 652 -7.17 16.33 -16.32
N PHE A 653 -7.27 15.01 -16.18
CA PHE A 653 -7.49 14.36 -14.89
C PHE A 653 -6.35 13.45 -14.45
N LEU A 654 -5.19 13.44 -15.12
CA LEU A 654 -4.03 12.64 -14.76
C LEU A 654 -3.42 13.07 -13.42
N ARG A 655 -4.09 12.70 -12.34
CA ARG A 655 -3.57 12.79 -10.98
C ARG A 655 -2.73 11.56 -10.71
N SER A 656 -1.64 11.75 -10.00
CA SER A 656 -0.72 10.70 -9.57
C SER A 656 -1.42 9.55 -8.84
N PHE A 657 -2.47 9.81 -8.05
CA PHE A 657 -3.28 8.77 -7.42
C PHE A 657 -4.02 7.87 -8.39
N GLN A 658 -4.48 8.41 -9.51
CA GLN A 658 -5.13 7.62 -10.54
C GLN A 658 -4.15 6.73 -11.29
N LEU A 659 -2.84 6.98 -11.16
CA LEU A 659 -1.75 6.26 -11.80
C LEU A 659 -1.01 5.33 -10.83
N GLY A 660 -1.38 5.25 -9.55
CA GLY A 660 -0.70 4.41 -8.55
C GLY A 660 -0.60 2.92 -8.95
N TRP A 661 -1.56 2.42 -9.73
CA TRP A 661 -1.56 1.06 -10.27
C TRP A 661 -0.40 0.79 -11.25
N LEU A 662 0.18 1.82 -11.88
CA LEU A 662 1.37 1.65 -12.74
C LEU A 662 2.55 1.11 -11.93
N VAL A 663 2.67 1.47 -10.65
CA VAL A 663 3.70 0.93 -9.74
C VAL A 663 3.54 -0.59 -9.62
N VAL A 664 2.32 -1.06 -9.38
CA VAL A 664 2.02 -2.49 -9.24
C VAL A 664 2.33 -3.24 -10.54
N VAL A 665 1.94 -2.66 -11.67
CA VAL A 665 2.25 -3.22 -12.99
C VAL A 665 3.77 -3.29 -13.20
N SER A 666 4.50 -2.22 -12.91
CA SER A 666 5.96 -2.18 -12.99
C SER A 666 6.59 -3.25 -12.12
N LEU A 667 6.20 -3.33 -10.85
CA LEU A 667 6.68 -4.34 -9.92
C LEU A 667 6.41 -5.77 -10.42
N PHE A 668 5.23 -6.03 -10.99
CA PHE A 668 4.89 -7.33 -11.57
C PHE A 668 5.74 -7.66 -12.82
N VAL A 669 5.97 -6.68 -13.69
CA VAL A 669 6.81 -6.85 -14.89
C VAL A 669 8.26 -7.12 -14.48
N TRP A 670 8.80 -6.38 -13.52
CA TRP A 670 10.13 -6.61 -12.96
C TRP A 670 10.23 -7.95 -12.24
N PHE A 671 9.20 -8.37 -11.50
CA PHE A 671 9.08 -9.72 -10.94
C PHE A 671 9.17 -10.79 -12.04
N SER A 672 8.45 -10.62 -13.14
CA SER A 672 8.47 -11.54 -14.29
C SER A 672 9.84 -11.62 -14.96
N ILE A 673 10.49 -10.47 -15.17
CA ILE A 673 11.84 -10.38 -15.74
C ILE A 673 12.85 -11.08 -14.82
N PHE A 674 12.85 -10.74 -13.53
CA PHE A 674 13.74 -11.34 -12.53
C PHE A 674 13.60 -12.86 -12.49
N LEU A 675 12.36 -13.37 -12.44
CA LEU A 675 12.13 -14.80 -12.35
C LEU A 675 12.55 -15.52 -13.64
N SER A 676 12.29 -14.93 -14.81
CA SER A 676 12.73 -15.49 -16.10
C SER A 676 14.25 -15.58 -16.18
N ILE A 677 14.96 -14.52 -15.78
CA ILE A 677 16.43 -14.49 -15.71
C ILE A 677 16.93 -15.56 -14.73
N PHE A 678 16.33 -15.64 -13.54
CA PHE A 678 16.72 -16.61 -12.52
C PHE A 678 16.56 -18.05 -13.01
N LEU A 679 15.42 -18.38 -13.65
CA LEU A 679 15.16 -19.71 -14.19
C LEU A 679 16.14 -20.05 -15.31
N ALA A 680 16.42 -19.12 -16.22
CA ALA A 680 17.39 -19.30 -17.30
C ALA A 680 18.83 -19.54 -16.78
N ILE A 681 19.22 -18.88 -15.68
CA ILE A 681 20.55 -19.05 -15.07
C ILE A 681 20.63 -20.32 -14.23
N ARG A 682 19.53 -20.69 -13.54
CA ARG A 682 19.51 -21.81 -12.59
C ARG A 682 19.85 -23.15 -13.25
N ASP A 683 19.31 -23.43 -14.43
CA ASP A 683 19.50 -24.72 -15.09
C ASP A 683 20.99 -25.01 -15.39
N PRO A 684 21.76 -24.11 -16.03
CA PRO A 684 23.19 -24.34 -16.25
C PRO A 684 24.02 -24.30 -14.95
N LEU A 685 23.65 -23.47 -13.95
CA LEU A 685 24.36 -23.43 -12.67
C LEU A 685 24.15 -24.70 -11.84
N SER A 686 22.93 -25.23 -11.81
CA SER A 686 22.57 -26.41 -11.01
C SER A 686 23.30 -27.68 -11.44
N ARG A 687 23.72 -27.74 -12.72
CA ARG A 687 24.55 -28.83 -13.25
C ARG A 687 26.03 -28.71 -12.86
N ARG A 688 26.50 -27.53 -12.43
CA ARG A 688 27.94 -27.25 -12.23
C ARG A 688 28.32 -26.88 -10.80
N VAL A 689 27.41 -26.30 -10.03
CA VAL A 689 27.68 -25.79 -8.68
C VAL A 689 27.14 -26.78 -7.65
N SER A 690 27.97 -27.15 -6.67
CA SER A 690 27.59 -28.09 -5.62
C SER A 690 26.33 -27.60 -4.88
N LEU A 691 25.47 -28.55 -4.48
CA LEU A 691 24.20 -28.30 -3.79
C LEU A 691 24.32 -27.34 -2.58
N GLN A 692 25.49 -27.28 -1.95
CA GLN A 692 25.76 -26.46 -0.77
C GLN A 692 25.88 -24.96 -1.09
N TRP A 693 26.65 -24.58 -2.11
CA TRP A 693 26.77 -23.19 -2.54
C TRP A 693 25.46 -22.65 -3.09
N GLY A 694 24.69 -23.50 -3.79
CA GLY A 694 23.35 -23.15 -4.25
C GLY A 694 22.37 -22.83 -3.12
N GLN A 695 22.54 -23.41 -1.93
CA GLN A 695 21.73 -23.09 -0.75
C GLN A 695 22.20 -21.81 -0.07
N ALA A 696 23.52 -21.64 0.11
CA ALA A 696 24.09 -20.44 0.72
C ALA A 696 23.75 -19.18 -0.09
N LEU A 697 23.84 -19.23 -1.43
CA LEU A 697 23.50 -18.10 -2.29
C LEU A 697 22.01 -17.75 -2.22
N ARG A 698 21.13 -18.75 -2.09
CA ARG A 698 19.68 -18.53 -1.92
C ARG A 698 19.37 -17.86 -0.58
N VAL A 699 19.99 -18.31 0.50
CA VAL A 699 19.81 -17.72 1.83
C VAL A 699 20.42 -16.33 1.90
N GLY A 700 21.58 -16.11 1.29
CA GLY A 700 22.25 -14.81 1.23
C GLY A 700 21.44 -13.77 0.45
N VAL A 701 21.01 -14.11 -0.77
CA VAL A 701 20.12 -13.24 -1.56
C VAL A 701 18.82 -12.98 -0.81
N PHE A 702 18.21 -14.00 -0.21
CA PHE A 702 16.99 -13.84 0.57
C PHE A 702 17.17 -12.88 1.76
N SER A 703 18.23 -13.07 2.54
CA SER A 703 18.49 -12.27 3.74
C SER A 703 18.82 -10.83 3.37
N LEU A 704 19.62 -10.61 2.32
CA LEU A 704 19.94 -9.27 1.82
C LEU A 704 18.71 -8.57 1.23
N SER A 705 17.87 -9.27 0.47
CA SER A 705 16.63 -8.69 -0.07
C SER A 705 15.64 -8.35 1.05
N ALA A 706 15.46 -9.23 2.04
CA ALA A 706 14.60 -8.96 3.19
C ALA A 706 15.13 -7.79 4.03
N LEU A 707 16.44 -7.75 4.31
CA LEU A 707 17.08 -6.64 5.02
C LEU A 707 16.96 -5.32 4.25
N ALA A 708 17.18 -5.32 2.93
CA ALA A 708 17.05 -4.13 2.11
C ALA A 708 15.61 -3.61 2.08
N VAL A 709 14.62 -4.50 1.98
CA VAL A 709 13.20 -4.14 2.02
C VAL A 709 12.82 -3.59 3.39
N ILE A 710 13.22 -4.25 4.48
CA ILE A 710 12.96 -3.77 5.85
C ILE A 710 13.65 -2.41 6.07
N ALA A 711 14.91 -2.27 5.63
CA ALA A 711 15.63 -1.01 5.72
C ALA A 711 14.96 0.11 4.92
N LEU A 712 14.49 -0.15 3.69
CA LEU A 712 13.74 0.82 2.90
C LEU A 712 12.41 1.19 3.56
N ALA A 713 11.66 0.19 4.04
CA ALA A 713 10.38 0.39 4.70
C ALA A 713 10.51 1.22 5.98
N MET A 714 11.59 1.01 6.74
CA MET A 714 11.85 1.71 8.00
C MET A 714 12.58 3.04 7.84
N ALA A 715 13.28 3.27 6.73
CA ALA A 715 13.94 4.55 6.43
C ALA A 715 12.99 5.60 5.83
N GLY A 716 11.76 5.22 5.46
CA GLY A 716 10.77 6.10 4.84
C GLY A 716 9.70 6.78 5.73
N PRO A 717 9.60 6.60 7.08
CA PRO A 717 8.47 7.17 7.82
C PRO A 717 8.48 8.71 7.84
N GLU A 718 9.64 9.34 7.74
CA GLU A 718 9.74 10.81 7.61
C GLU A 718 9.09 11.35 6.33
N GLN A 719 8.89 10.53 5.29
CA GLN A 719 8.16 10.92 4.07
C GLN A 719 6.68 10.52 4.06
N ILE A 720 6.23 9.72 5.04
CA ILE A 720 4.80 9.47 5.25
C ILE A 720 4.20 10.66 6.00
N GLU A 721 5.00 11.34 6.83
CA GLU A 721 4.64 12.67 7.35
C GLU A 721 4.27 13.60 6.18
N ASP A 722 4.94 13.64 5.04
CA ASP A 722 4.52 14.50 3.90
C ASP A 722 3.11 14.18 3.29
N VAL A 723 2.57 12.96 3.44
CA VAL A 723 1.27 12.57 2.84
C VAL A 723 0.09 12.93 3.74
N LYS A 724 0.31 12.93 5.05
CA LYS A 724 -0.55 13.56 6.06
C LYS A 724 0.33 14.51 6.86
N ASP A 725 0.84 15.54 6.18
CA ASP A 725 1.69 16.55 6.81
C ASP A 725 0.96 17.07 8.05
N ARG A 726 1.66 17.55 9.08
CA ARG A 726 1.00 18.17 10.25
C ARG A 726 0.03 19.30 9.82
N ALA A 727 0.17 19.77 8.58
CA ALA A 727 -0.83 20.49 7.80
C ALA A 727 -2.23 19.86 7.79
N PHE A 728 -2.40 18.56 7.52
CA PHE A 728 -3.69 17.84 7.48
C PHE A 728 -4.13 17.38 8.88
N THR A 729 -4.16 18.33 9.81
CA THR A 729 -4.60 18.19 11.22
C THR A 729 -6.10 17.98 11.40
N ILE A 730 -6.87 18.00 10.30
CA ILE A 730 -8.32 17.76 10.32
C ILE A 730 -8.69 16.50 11.12
N ASP A 731 -7.87 15.44 11.11
CA ASP A 731 -8.10 14.20 11.89
C ASP A 731 -8.31 14.46 13.40
N ALA A 732 -7.57 15.41 13.99
CA ALA A 732 -7.69 15.76 15.40
C ALA A 732 -8.89 16.69 15.68
N LEU A 733 -9.37 17.41 14.66
CA LEU A 733 -10.55 18.26 14.73
C LEU A 733 -11.86 17.47 14.57
N ILE A 734 -11.85 16.36 13.82
CA ILE A 734 -13.05 15.59 13.48
C ILE A 734 -13.75 15.02 14.72
N ASP A 735 -13.04 14.28 15.58
CA ASP A 735 -13.67 13.62 16.74
C ASP A 735 -14.39 14.64 17.66
N PRO A 736 -13.72 15.72 18.12
CA PRO A 736 -14.39 16.73 18.95
C PRO A 736 -15.54 17.42 18.22
N LEU A 737 -15.41 17.71 16.93
CA LEU A 737 -16.44 18.41 16.16
C LEU A 737 -17.69 17.52 15.99
N VAL A 738 -17.50 16.24 15.68
CA VAL A 738 -18.58 15.25 15.58
C VAL A 738 -19.27 15.05 16.93
N GLU A 739 -18.50 14.90 18.01
CA GLU A 739 -19.04 14.72 19.36
C GLU A 739 -19.85 15.94 19.82
N GLN A 740 -19.31 17.15 19.64
CA GLN A 740 -20.02 18.39 19.94
C GLN A 740 -21.28 18.54 19.11
N THR A 741 -21.22 18.23 17.81
CA THR A 741 -22.39 18.33 16.90
C THR A 741 -23.49 17.34 17.32
N LEU A 742 -23.16 16.07 17.57
CA LEU A 742 -24.13 15.06 18.00
C LEU A 742 -24.72 15.35 19.38
N THR A 743 -23.97 16.02 20.26
CA THR A 743 -24.46 16.46 21.57
C THR A 743 -25.41 17.65 21.46
N ALA A 744 -25.17 18.54 20.49
CA ALA A 744 -25.93 19.77 20.30
C ALA A 744 -27.18 19.61 19.41
N PHE A 745 -27.31 18.51 18.67
CA PHE A 745 -28.35 18.28 17.67
C PHE A 745 -29.26 17.09 18.04
N ASP A 746 -30.58 17.24 17.88
CA ASP A 746 -31.53 16.13 18.09
C ASP A 746 -31.46 15.15 16.91
N SER A 747 -31.00 13.92 17.16
CA SER A 747 -30.72 12.93 16.13
C SER A 747 -31.96 12.39 15.40
N ASN A 748 -33.17 12.64 15.90
CA ASN A 748 -34.40 12.11 15.30
C ASN A 748 -34.87 12.89 14.08
N GLU A 749 -34.51 14.16 13.96
CA GLU A 749 -34.93 14.99 12.82
C GLU A 749 -34.03 14.72 11.61
N ALA A 750 -34.65 14.59 10.44
CA ALA A 750 -33.88 14.53 9.21
C ALA A 750 -33.26 15.90 8.96
N VAL A 751 -31.98 15.95 8.61
CA VAL A 751 -31.25 17.21 8.45
C VAL A 751 -30.53 17.26 7.12
N PHE A 752 -30.62 18.39 6.43
CA PHE A 752 -29.94 18.56 5.16
C PHE A 752 -28.49 19.02 5.34
N VAL A 753 -27.55 18.39 4.66
CA VAL A 753 -26.14 18.75 4.69
C VAL A 753 -25.74 19.20 3.29
N PRO A 754 -25.77 20.51 3.01
CA PRO A 754 -25.31 21.02 1.72
C PRO A 754 -23.84 20.70 1.52
N GLN A 755 -23.47 20.26 0.32
CA GLN A 755 -22.06 20.07 -0.05
C GLN A 755 -21.43 21.36 -0.60
N ALA A 756 -21.96 22.50 -0.17
CA ALA A 756 -21.50 23.82 -0.57
C ALA A 756 -20.22 24.18 0.20
N GLY A 757 -19.08 24.07 -0.48
CA GLY A 757 -17.77 24.46 0.06
C GLY A 757 -16.64 24.30 -0.95
N GLY A 758 -15.48 24.90 -0.65
CA GLY A 758 -14.22 24.65 -1.37
C GLY A 758 -13.72 23.22 -1.14
N ARG A 759 -12.66 22.80 -1.87
CA ARG A 759 -12.18 21.40 -1.85
C ARG A 759 -11.67 20.93 -0.49
N LEU A 760 -11.01 21.82 0.23
CA LEU A 760 -10.57 21.55 1.60
C LEU A 760 -11.75 21.29 2.55
N ASN A 761 -12.83 22.08 2.40
CA ASN A 761 -14.07 21.80 3.12
C ASN A 761 -14.71 20.50 2.64
N GLU A 762 -14.64 20.14 1.35
CA GLU A 762 -15.21 18.89 0.82
C GLU A 762 -14.65 17.64 1.54
N ILE A 763 -13.32 17.57 1.73
CA ILE A 763 -12.69 16.43 2.44
C ILE A 763 -13.12 16.39 3.91
N ALA A 764 -13.14 17.54 4.59
CA ALA A 764 -13.59 17.63 5.98
C ALA A 764 -15.07 17.28 6.11
N THR A 765 -15.91 17.88 5.27
CA THR A 765 -17.37 17.68 5.17
C THR A 765 -17.70 16.22 4.95
N ASP A 766 -17.07 15.55 3.98
CA ASP A 766 -17.33 14.14 3.72
C ASP A 766 -16.96 13.27 4.93
N THR A 767 -15.89 13.64 5.63
CA THR A 767 -15.43 12.91 6.80
C THR A 767 -16.35 13.12 8.01
N ILE A 768 -16.71 14.37 8.31
CA ILE A 768 -17.59 14.74 9.40
C ILE A 768 -18.97 14.14 9.16
N LEU A 769 -19.53 14.33 7.97
CA LEU A 769 -20.84 13.80 7.59
C LEU A 769 -20.89 12.27 7.68
N SER A 770 -19.85 11.58 7.19
CA SER A 770 -19.76 10.12 7.30
C SER A 770 -19.78 9.65 8.76
N ASN A 771 -19.05 10.34 9.64
CA ASN A 771 -19.04 10.02 11.07
C ASN A 771 -20.37 10.37 11.75
N LEU A 772 -21.00 11.49 11.41
CA LEU A 772 -22.33 11.86 11.91
C LEU A 772 -23.39 10.83 11.53
N ILE A 773 -23.41 10.37 10.28
CA ILE A 773 -24.33 9.33 9.80
C ILE A 773 -24.12 8.02 10.57
N VAL A 774 -22.87 7.63 10.79
CA VAL A 774 -22.53 6.44 11.57
C VAL A 774 -22.93 6.61 13.05
N GLY A 775 -22.84 7.84 13.57
CA GLY A 775 -23.34 8.23 14.88
C GLY A 775 -24.87 8.27 15.00
N GLY A 776 -25.60 8.00 13.92
CA GLY A 776 -27.06 7.90 13.89
C GLY A 776 -27.77 9.12 13.34
N LEU A 777 -27.06 10.14 12.84
CA LEU A 777 -27.68 11.31 12.23
C LEU A 777 -28.46 10.93 10.97
N ASN A 778 -29.73 11.33 10.89
CA ASN A 778 -30.57 11.17 9.71
C ASN A 778 -30.26 12.24 8.65
N ALA A 779 -29.04 12.21 8.12
CA ALA A 779 -28.58 13.21 7.17
C ALA A 779 -29.15 12.97 5.76
N ARG A 780 -29.54 14.08 5.13
CA ARG A 780 -29.95 14.19 3.73
C ARG A 780 -28.92 15.03 2.98
N VAL A 781 -28.63 14.68 1.74
CA VAL A 781 -27.61 15.32 0.92
C VAL A 781 -28.18 15.75 -0.42
N GLU A 782 -27.52 16.71 -1.05
CA GLU A 782 -27.90 17.20 -2.37
C GLU A 782 -27.86 16.07 -3.41
N THR A 783 -28.70 16.17 -4.44
CA THR A 783 -28.66 15.25 -5.58
C THR A 783 -27.50 15.64 -6.50
N SER A 784 -26.28 15.41 -6.04
CA SER A 784 -25.05 15.65 -6.80
C SER A 784 -24.23 14.38 -6.97
N ALA A 785 -23.21 14.48 -7.81
CA ALA A 785 -22.13 13.52 -7.94
C ALA A 785 -21.68 12.97 -6.57
N SER A 786 -21.35 13.87 -5.66
CA SER A 786 -20.87 13.58 -4.32
C SER A 786 -22.00 13.16 -3.37
N GLY A 787 -23.25 13.54 -3.62
CA GLY A 787 -24.42 13.04 -2.89
C GLY A 787 -24.68 11.53 -3.08
N MET A 788 -24.43 11.00 -4.28
CA MET A 788 -24.62 9.57 -4.59
C MET A 788 -23.75 8.65 -3.72
N ASN A 789 -22.63 9.15 -3.22
CA ASN A 789 -21.76 8.43 -2.30
C ASN A 789 -22.45 8.03 -0.98
N TYR A 790 -23.53 8.72 -0.59
CA TYR A 790 -24.28 8.51 0.64
C TYR A 790 -25.49 7.58 0.48
N GLY A 791 -25.75 7.14 -0.75
CA GLY A 791 -26.87 6.29 -1.14
C GLY A 791 -28.12 7.07 -1.52
N GLU A 792 -28.88 6.54 -2.48
CA GLU A 792 -30.03 7.20 -3.11
C GLU A 792 -31.10 7.67 -2.12
N ARG A 793 -31.29 6.93 -1.02
CA ARG A 793 -32.30 7.26 -0.01
C ARG A 793 -31.98 8.53 0.77
N ARG A 794 -30.71 8.96 0.80
CA ARG A 794 -30.31 10.22 1.45
C ARG A 794 -30.34 11.40 0.50
N MET A 795 -30.41 11.16 -0.81
CA MET A 795 -30.48 12.25 -1.78
C MET A 795 -31.84 12.92 -1.73
N VAL A 796 -31.82 14.24 -1.73
CA VAL A 796 -33.02 15.09 -1.79
C VAL A 796 -32.88 16.08 -2.94
N THR A 797 -33.97 16.30 -3.66
CA THR A 797 -34.05 17.27 -4.76
C THR A 797 -34.57 18.62 -4.30
N GLN A 798 -35.34 18.62 -3.21
CA GLN A 798 -35.88 19.78 -2.53
C GLN A 798 -35.82 19.55 -1.02
N TRP A 799 -35.56 20.62 -0.27
CA TRP A 799 -35.49 20.55 1.18
C TRP A 799 -36.03 21.83 1.81
N SER A 800 -36.85 21.66 2.84
CA SER A 800 -37.28 22.68 3.77
C SER A 800 -37.13 22.11 5.18
N GLY A 801 -36.54 22.84 6.09
CA GLY A 801 -36.22 22.36 7.43
C GLY A 801 -34.77 22.66 7.85
N PRO A 802 -34.26 21.97 8.88
CA PRO A 802 -32.92 22.22 9.39
C PRO A 802 -31.86 21.79 8.37
N ALA A 803 -30.79 22.57 8.31
CA ALA A 803 -29.60 22.27 7.53
C ALA A 803 -28.32 22.44 8.36
N LEU A 804 -27.35 21.54 8.18
CA LEU A 804 -26.04 21.60 8.81
C LEU A 804 -24.99 22.06 7.81
N TRP A 805 -24.48 23.27 8.03
CA TRP A 805 -23.38 23.82 7.26
C TRP A 805 -22.06 23.52 7.94
N ILE A 806 -21.23 22.75 7.26
CA ILE A 806 -19.84 22.49 7.66
C ILE A 806 -18.98 23.49 6.90
N THR A 807 -18.42 24.47 7.62
CA THR A 807 -17.61 25.54 7.02
C THR A 807 -16.27 25.66 7.73
N SER A 808 -15.27 26.10 6.97
CA SER A 808 -14.07 26.66 7.57
C SER A 808 -14.42 27.96 8.31
N ALA A 809 -13.90 28.10 9.52
CA ALA A 809 -14.05 29.31 10.31
C ALA A 809 -13.32 30.52 9.71
N LEU A 810 -12.45 30.28 8.72
CA LEU A 810 -11.69 31.31 7.99
C LEU A 810 -12.58 32.21 7.14
N SER A 811 -13.76 31.72 6.76
CA SER A 811 -14.74 32.50 6.00
C SER A 811 -15.32 33.61 6.89
N PRO A 812 -15.19 34.89 6.49
CA PRO A 812 -15.65 36.02 7.30
C PRO A 812 -17.19 36.10 7.40
N ILE A 813 -17.91 35.64 6.38
CA ILE A 813 -19.37 35.66 6.35
C ILE A 813 -19.89 34.32 6.85
N LYS A 814 -20.45 34.27 8.06
CA LYS A 814 -20.99 33.04 8.67
C LYS A 814 -22.41 32.73 8.15
N PRO A 815 -22.85 31.46 8.14
CA PRO A 815 -24.25 31.12 7.88
C PRO A 815 -25.17 31.76 8.93
N ASP A 816 -26.35 32.21 8.52
CA ASP A 816 -27.38 32.74 9.42
C ASP A 816 -28.02 31.60 10.21
N GLY A 817 -27.47 31.28 11.39
CA GLY A 817 -27.94 30.15 12.18
C GLY A 817 -27.27 30.00 13.55
N LYS A 818 -27.50 28.85 14.18
CA LYS A 818 -26.91 28.48 15.48
C LYS A 818 -25.60 27.74 15.26
N LEU A 819 -24.50 28.26 15.81
CA LEU A 819 -23.24 27.51 15.90
C LEU A 819 -23.42 26.32 16.84
N LEU A 820 -23.23 25.11 16.34
CA LEU A 820 -23.33 23.87 17.12
C LEU A 820 -21.98 23.43 17.68
N ALA A 821 -20.95 23.52 16.86
CA ALA A 821 -19.61 23.06 17.20
C ALA A 821 -18.57 23.93 16.51
N ALA A 822 -17.48 24.23 17.20
CA ALA A 822 -16.32 24.94 16.67
C ALA A 822 -15.06 24.32 17.26
N VAL A 823 -14.15 23.89 16.40
CA VAL A 823 -12.91 23.24 16.83
C VAL A 823 -11.75 23.83 16.04
N SER A 824 -10.69 24.21 16.75
CA SER A 824 -9.44 24.71 16.21
C SER A 824 -8.28 23.87 16.73
N GLU A 825 -7.21 23.74 15.94
CA GLU A 825 -5.97 23.18 16.46
C GLU A 825 -5.39 24.10 17.54
N PRO A 826 -4.76 23.58 18.62
CA PRO A 826 -4.08 24.42 19.60
C PRO A 826 -2.95 25.28 19.01
N ALA A 827 -2.40 24.86 17.87
CA ALA A 827 -1.36 25.58 17.14
C ALA A 827 -1.91 26.65 16.18
N TRP A 828 -3.23 26.72 15.99
CA TRP A 828 -3.86 27.70 15.12
C TRP A 828 -3.60 29.14 15.59
N ASN A 829 -3.28 30.03 14.65
CA ASN A 829 -2.99 31.43 14.94
C ASN A 829 -3.58 32.34 13.85
N ASP A 830 -4.67 33.04 14.19
CA ASP A 830 -5.36 33.98 13.29
C ASP A 830 -4.44 35.08 12.76
N ALA A 831 -3.50 35.57 13.58
CA ALA A 831 -2.56 36.61 13.16
C ALA A 831 -1.57 36.09 12.11
N ARG A 832 -1.08 34.85 12.28
CA ARG A 832 -0.19 34.22 11.29
C ARG A 832 -0.93 33.95 9.98
N PHE A 833 -2.18 33.48 10.07
CA PHE A 833 -3.03 33.32 8.90
C PHE A 833 -3.24 34.63 8.14
N ALA A 834 -3.60 35.71 8.84
CA ALA A 834 -3.79 37.02 8.25
C ALA A 834 -2.50 37.55 7.60
N GLU A 835 -1.35 37.37 8.27
CA GLU A 835 -0.04 37.73 7.72
C GLU A 835 0.25 36.97 6.40
N LEU A 836 0.05 35.65 6.41
CA LEU A 836 0.28 34.81 5.23
C LEU A 836 -0.69 35.14 4.09
N ALA A 837 -1.96 35.42 4.41
CA ALA A 837 -2.96 35.88 3.46
C ALA A 837 -2.54 37.21 2.79
N GLU A 838 -2.03 38.18 3.55
CA GLU A 838 -1.53 39.44 3.01
C GLU A 838 -0.24 39.28 2.19
N GLN A 839 0.66 38.37 2.58
CA GLN A 839 1.85 38.02 1.78
C GLN A 839 1.44 37.46 0.42
N VAL A 840 0.50 36.51 0.39
CA VAL A 840 -0.05 35.96 -0.86
C VAL A 840 -0.76 37.04 -1.67
N ALA A 841 -1.61 37.87 -1.05
CA ALA A 841 -2.30 38.94 -1.75
C ALA A 841 -1.32 39.97 -2.36
N THR A 842 -0.23 40.28 -1.67
CA THR A 842 0.82 41.18 -2.17
C THR A 842 1.53 40.55 -3.38
N ALA A 843 1.85 39.26 -3.33
CA ALA A 843 2.43 38.54 -4.47
C ALA A 843 1.48 38.52 -5.69
N VAL A 844 0.19 38.34 -5.47
CA VAL A 844 -0.85 38.37 -6.52
C VAL A 844 -0.99 39.77 -7.12
N ARG A 845 -1.05 40.81 -6.29
CA ARG A 845 -1.18 42.21 -6.74
C ARG A 845 0.06 42.72 -7.47
N ALA A 846 1.24 42.20 -7.14
CA ALA A 846 2.49 42.53 -7.83
C ALA A 846 2.65 41.83 -9.19
N ALA A 847 1.87 40.78 -9.45
CA ALA A 847 1.96 40.05 -10.72
C ALA A 847 1.24 40.82 -11.85
N PRO A 848 1.80 40.84 -13.07
CA PRO A 848 1.20 41.53 -14.20
C PRO A 848 -0.11 40.89 -14.66
N GLU A 849 -0.28 39.59 -14.41
CA GLU A 849 -1.46 38.83 -14.76
C GLU A 849 -1.68 37.71 -13.73
N VAL A 850 -2.93 37.47 -13.37
CA VAL A 850 -3.35 36.40 -12.48
C VAL A 850 -4.32 35.51 -13.25
N ARG A 851 -4.07 34.21 -13.30
CA ARG A 851 -4.90 33.27 -14.06
C ARG A 851 -5.44 32.18 -13.16
N LEU A 852 -6.75 31.98 -13.17
CA LEU A 852 -7.37 30.80 -12.56
C LEU A 852 -7.16 29.58 -13.45
N GLN A 853 -7.18 28.40 -12.84
CA GLN A 853 -7.26 27.14 -13.57
C GLN A 853 -8.65 27.00 -14.21
N PRO A 854 -8.78 26.45 -15.44
CA PRO A 854 -10.07 26.32 -16.12
C PRO A 854 -11.14 25.54 -15.35
N TRP A 855 -10.73 24.61 -14.48
CA TRP A 855 -11.67 23.86 -13.67
C TRP A 855 -12.34 24.69 -12.57
N VAL A 856 -11.76 25.84 -12.18
CA VAL A 856 -12.25 26.72 -11.11
C VAL A 856 -13.57 27.37 -11.49
N ASP A 857 -13.80 27.62 -12.79
CA ASP A 857 -15.03 28.27 -13.26
C ASP A 857 -16.29 27.56 -12.79
N ARG A 858 -16.25 26.22 -12.70
CA ARG A 858 -17.35 25.37 -12.21
C ARG A 858 -17.59 25.48 -10.71
N TYR A 859 -16.59 25.91 -9.94
CA TYR A 859 -16.63 25.98 -8.47
C TYR A 859 -16.49 27.41 -7.95
N LEU A 860 -16.44 28.40 -8.84
CA LEU A 860 -16.13 29.79 -8.48
C LEU A 860 -17.13 30.36 -7.47
N VAL A 861 -18.43 30.11 -7.68
CA VAL A 861 -19.51 30.48 -6.76
C VAL A 861 -19.27 29.88 -5.36
N ARG A 862 -18.80 28.62 -5.29
CA ARG A 862 -18.50 27.95 -4.01
C ARG A 862 -17.29 28.56 -3.30
N TYR A 863 -16.26 28.98 -4.04
CA TYR A 863 -15.11 29.68 -3.46
C TYR A 863 -15.48 31.07 -2.93
N LEU A 864 -16.31 31.81 -3.69
CA LEU A 864 -16.75 33.15 -3.30
C LEU A 864 -17.75 33.11 -2.13
N SER A 865 -18.46 31.99 -1.97
CA SER A 865 -19.40 31.78 -0.86
C SER A 865 -18.71 31.92 0.48
N GLY A 866 -19.20 32.86 1.29
CA GLY A 866 -18.64 33.17 2.59
C GLY A 866 -17.53 34.24 2.59
N TRP A 867 -17.12 34.72 1.40
CA TRP A 867 -16.13 35.79 1.23
C TRP A 867 -16.70 37.03 0.56
N ILE A 868 -17.69 36.85 -0.31
CA ILE A 868 -18.45 37.91 -0.97
C ILE A 868 -19.89 37.86 -0.45
N PRO A 869 -20.53 39.00 -0.14
CA PRO A 869 -21.94 39.03 0.24
C PRO A 869 -22.81 38.34 -0.81
N ASP A 870 -23.80 37.55 -0.37
CA ASP A 870 -24.64 36.73 -1.27
C ASP A 870 -25.28 37.55 -2.41
N LYS A 871 -25.64 38.82 -2.16
CA LYS A 871 -26.19 39.76 -3.16
C LYS A 871 -25.21 40.10 -4.31
N ASP A 872 -23.91 40.07 -4.05
CA ASP A 872 -22.85 40.44 -5.00
C ASP A 872 -22.12 39.22 -5.56
N LEU A 873 -22.43 38.03 -5.06
CA LEU A 873 -21.68 36.82 -5.30
C LEU A 873 -21.79 36.35 -6.75
N CYS A 874 -23.02 36.25 -7.29
CA CYS A 874 -23.22 35.78 -8.67
C CYS A 874 -22.64 36.77 -9.70
N SER A 875 -22.85 38.08 -9.50
CA SER A 875 -22.31 39.12 -10.39
C SER A 875 -20.78 39.20 -10.32
N THR A 876 -20.17 38.93 -9.16
CA THR A 876 -18.71 38.85 -9.03
C THR A 876 -18.16 37.59 -9.71
N ALA A 877 -18.83 36.45 -9.59
CA ALA A 877 -18.45 35.22 -10.30
C ALA A 877 -18.49 35.41 -11.83
N GLU A 878 -19.53 36.05 -12.36
CA GLU A 878 -19.62 36.39 -13.79
C GLU A 878 -18.51 37.32 -14.23
N ARG A 879 -18.27 38.40 -13.49
CA ARG A 879 -17.23 39.36 -13.86
C ARG A 879 -15.83 38.75 -13.78
N LEU A 880 -15.57 37.84 -12.85
CA LEU A 880 -14.33 37.06 -12.81
C LEU A 880 -14.17 36.17 -14.05
N ARG A 881 -15.22 35.42 -14.43
CA ARG A 881 -15.22 34.59 -15.66
C ARG A 881 -15.03 35.43 -16.93
N ALA A 882 -15.64 36.60 -16.97
CA ALA A 882 -15.52 37.56 -18.06
C ALA A 882 -14.17 38.33 -18.05
N GLY A 883 -13.33 38.14 -17.02
CA GLY A 883 -12.10 38.90 -16.84
C GLY A 883 -12.29 40.39 -16.55
N THR A 884 -13.52 40.82 -16.22
CA THR A 884 -13.86 42.20 -15.90
C THR A 884 -13.74 42.53 -14.41
N TYR A 885 -13.60 41.51 -13.56
CA TYR A 885 -13.24 41.66 -12.14
C TYR A 885 -11.82 41.13 -11.93
N PRO A 886 -10.86 41.98 -11.49
CA PRO A 886 -9.48 41.54 -11.31
C PRO A 886 -9.38 40.56 -10.12
N ILE A 887 -8.80 39.38 -10.35
CA ILE A 887 -8.60 38.38 -9.28
C ILE A 887 -7.82 38.97 -8.09
N ALA A 888 -6.87 39.89 -8.36
CA ALA A 888 -6.09 40.58 -7.34
C ALA A 888 -6.91 41.47 -6.37
N SER A 889 -8.17 41.80 -6.70
CA SER A 889 -9.07 42.52 -5.80
C SER A 889 -9.90 41.61 -4.89
N LEU A 890 -9.75 40.28 -4.99
CA LEU A 890 -10.38 39.36 -4.05
C LEU A 890 -9.80 39.53 -2.63
N PRO A 891 -10.59 39.20 -1.58
CA PRO A 891 -10.10 39.19 -0.20
C PRO A 891 -8.82 38.36 -0.05
N SER A 892 -7.88 38.82 0.78
CA SER A 892 -6.58 38.15 0.95
C SER A 892 -6.71 36.70 1.43
N GLY A 893 -7.63 36.44 2.37
CA GLY A 893 -7.90 35.07 2.82
C GLY A 893 -8.54 34.17 1.74
N LEU A 894 -9.31 34.74 0.80
CA LEU A 894 -9.83 33.98 -0.34
C LEU A 894 -8.70 33.64 -1.33
N LEU A 895 -7.81 34.59 -1.61
CA LEU A 895 -6.63 34.34 -2.46
C LEU A 895 -5.76 33.23 -1.86
N LEU A 896 -5.56 33.24 -0.54
CA LEU A 896 -4.85 32.20 0.19
C LEU A 896 -5.50 30.81 -0.01
N ILE A 897 -6.82 30.70 0.13
CA ILE A 897 -7.57 29.45 -0.12
C ILE A 897 -7.41 29.00 -1.58
N LEU A 898 -7.53 29.93 -2.54
CA LEU A 898 -7.36 29.62 -3.96
C LEU A 898 -5.94 29.10 -4.26
N TYR A 899 -4.90 29.57 -3.56
CA TYR A 899 -3.56 28.99 -3.68
C TYR A 899 -3.43 27.63 -3.02
N ALA A 900 -4.01 27.43 -1.83
CA ALA A 900 -3.99 26.15 -1.15
C ALA A 900 -4.65 25.04 -2.01
N ASP A 901 -5.75 25.37 -2.69
CA ASP A 901 -6.44 24.47 -3.61
C ASP A 901 -5.82 24.41 -5.03
N LEU A 902 -4.70 25.11 -5.25
CA LEU A 902 -4.02 25.23 -6.55
C LEU A 902 -4.95 25.74 -7.67
N ALA A 903 -5.94 26.55 -7.30
CA ALA A 903 -6.90 27.19 -8.19
C ALA A 903 -6.27 28.33 -8.99
N ILE A 904 -5.22 28.96 -8.49
CA ILE A 904 -4.44 29.97 -9.22
C ILE A 904 -3.27 29.30 -9.95
N LYS A 905 -3.21 29.46 -11.28
CA LYS A 905 -2.17 28.92 -12.15
C LYS A 905 -0.91 29.79 -12.15
N GLU A 906 -1.10 31.10 -12.24
CA GLU A 906 -0.07 32.14 -12.34
C GLU A 906 -0.51 33.37 -11.53
N PRO A 907 0.39 34.03 -10.77
CA PRO A 907 1.79 33.65 -10.54
C PRO A 907 1.89 32.43 -9.61
N ARG A 908 3.00 31.68 -9.70
CA ARG A 908 3.29 30.61 -8.74
C ARG A 908 3.96 31.20 -7.51
N LEU A 909 3.52 30.81 -6.32
CA LEU A 909 4.22 31.10 -5.07
C LEU A 909 5.57 30.36 -5.04
N SER A 910 6.51 30.85 -4.23
CA SER A 910 7.69 30.05 -3.91
C SER A 910 7.26 28.76 -3.22
N ALA A 911 8.03 27.67 -3.38
CA ALA A 911 7.69 26.39 -2.77
C ALA A 911 7.49 26.52 -1.25
N SER A 912 8.36 27.27 -0.57
CA SER A 912 8.25 27.50 0.88
C SER A 912 6.95 28.19 1.29
N ILE A 913 6.50 29.21 0.52
CA ILE A 913 5.24 29.88 0.82
C ILE A 913 4.08 28.93 0.49
N GLN A 914 4.12 28.23 -0.64
CA GLN A 914 3.05 27.28 -1.00
C GLN A 914 2.88 26.17 0.05
N ASP A 915 3.97 25.65 0.59
CA ASP A 915 3.95 24.65 1.67
C ASP A 915 3.34 25.25 2.94
N GLU A 916 3.71 26.48 3.29
CA GLU A 916 3.14 27.19 4.44
C GLU A 916 1.65 27.49 4.27
N VAL A 917 1.22 27.90 3.06
CA VAL A 917 -0.19 28.13 2.72
C VAL A 917 -1.00 26.85 2.88
N SER A 918 -0.48 25.73 2.38
CA SER A 918 -1.12 24.42 2.51
C SER A 918 -1.18 23.97 3.97
N GLY A 919 -0.11 24.23 4.72
CA GLY A 919 0.01 24.03 6.17
C GLY A 919 -1.02 24.77 6.99
N ALA A 920 -1.13 26.08 6.78
CA ALA A 920 -2.04 26.94 7.51
C ALA A 920 -3.49 26.54 7.26
N ILE A 921 -3.88 26.32 6.00
CA ILE A 921 -5.29 26.04 5.69
C ILE A 921 -5.77 24.70 6.28
N GLY A 922 -4.92 23.68 6.31
CA GLY A 922 -5.30 22.39 6.92
C GLY A 922 -5.41 22.44 8.46
N GLN A 923 -4.83 23.46 9.09
CA GLN A 923 -4.96 23.77 10.53
C GLN A 923 -6.12 24.72 10.84
N GLY A 924 -6.80 25.24 9.81
CA GLY A 924 -7.88 26.20 9.95
C GLY A 924 -9.03 25.65 10.82
N PRO A 925 -9.68 26.48 11.65
CA PRO A 925 -10.77 26.01 12.47
C PRO A 925 -11.94 25.55 11.61
N LEU A 926 -12.66 24.56 12.12
CA LEU A 926 -13.87 24.03 11.51
C LEU A 926 -15.07 24.38 12.40
N GLU A 927 -16.16 24.77 11.75
CA GLU A 927 -17.43 25.09 12.41
C GLU A 927 -18.57 24.29 11.78
N VAL A 928 -19.50 23.86 12.62
CA VAL A 928 -20.78 23.29 12.20
C VAL A 928 -21.90 24.22 12.66
N TRP A 929 -22.66 24.72 11.70
CA TRP A 929 -23.79 25.61 11.92
C TRP A 929 -25.10 24.92 11.57
N GLN A 930 -26.12 25.09 12.40
CA GLN A 930 -27.49 24.73 12.07
C GLN A 930 -28.24 25.97 11.59
N THR A 931 -28.76 25.91 10.37
CA THR A 931 -29.61 26.95 9.78
C THR A 931 -30.98 26.39 9.48
N GLU A 932 -31.99 27.25 9.34
CA GLU A 932 -33.32 26.85 8.89
C GLU A 932 -33.52 27.24 7.43
N ILE A 933 -33.91 26.29 6.57
CA ILE A 933 -34.27 26.56 5.18
C ILE A 933 -35.79 26.67 5.11
N GLU A 934 -36.31 27.90 5.10
CA GLU A 934 -37.75 28.17 5.16
C GLU A 934 -38.49 27.79 3.87
N GLN A 935 -37.85 27.97 2.71
CA GLN A 935 -38.46 27.70 1.40
C GLN A 935 -37.81 26.49 0.75
N PRO A 936 -38.58 25.57 0.15
CA PRO A 936 -38.02 24.41 -0.53
C PRO A 936 -37.14 24.85 -1.70
N VAL A 937 -35.82 24.72 -1.55
CA VAL A 937 -34.87 25.12 -2.58
C VAL A 937 -34.56 23.93 -3.48
N PRO A 938 -34.53 24.09 -4.82
CA PRO A 938 -33.99 23.07 -5.72
C PRO A 938 -32.50 22.86 -5.42
N ILE A 939 -32.17 21.69 -4.87
CA ILE A 939 -30.83 21.40 -4.35
C ILE A 939 -29.88 20.92 -5.47
N ALA A 940 -30.37 20.77 -6.70
CA ALA A 940 -29.56 20.35 -7.83
C ALA A 940 -28.50 21.38 -8.28
N SER A 941 -28.47 22.57 -7.68
CA SER A 941 -27.57 23.62 -8.13
C SER A 941 -26.27 23.61 -7.32
N SER A 942 -25.15 23.56 -8.02
CA SER A 942 -23.84 24.01 -7.51
C SER A 942 -23.82 25.46 -7.00
N ASN A 943 -25.00 26.11 -7.02
CA ASN A 943 -25.23 27.53 -6.88
C ASN A 943 -26.07 27.87 -5.63
N LEU A 944 -26.37 26.90 -4.76
CA LEU A 944 -27.03 27.17 -3.48
C LEU A 944 -26.12 28.04 -2.61
N LEU A 945 -26.62 29.22 -2.24
CA LEU A 945 -25.96 30.19 -1.38
C LEU A 945 -26.28 29.89 0.10
N ARG A 946 -25.51 30.49 1.02
CA ARG A 946 -25.64 30.22 2.46
C ARG A 946 -27.00 30.65 3.02
N ASN A 947 -27.60 31.69 2.44
CA ASN A 947 -28.95 32.14 2.75
C ASN A 947 -30.08 31.32 2.09
N GLY A 948 -29.77 30.20 1.41
CA GLY A 948 -30.75 29.37 0.71
C GLY A 948 -31.19 29.89 -0.66
N THR A 949 -30.67 31.03 -1.15
CA THR A 949 -30.94 31.48 -2.52
C THR A 949 -30.05 30.75 -3.54
N VAL A 950 -30.39 30.82 -4.83
CA VAL A 950 -29.68 30.11 -5.91
C VAL A 950 -29.19 31.13 -6.93
N CYS A 951 -27.90 31.09 -7.32
CA CYS A 951 -27.48 31.86 -8.51
C CYS A 951 -28.22 31.32 -9.75
N PRO A 952 -28.80 32.18 -10.60
CA PRO A 952 -29.63 31.74 -11.73
C PRO A 952 -28.94 30.69 -12.61
N GLU A 953 -29.70 29.86 -13.31
CA GLU A 953 -29.15 28.75 -14.12
C GLU A 953 -28.40 29.19 -15.38
N SER A 954 -28.54 30.45 -15.82
CA SER A 954 -27.78 31.03 -16.96
C SER A 954 -26.26 31.06 -16.76
N PHE A 955 -25.77 30.47 -15.67
CA PHE A 955 -24.40 30.48 -15.17
C PHE A 955 -23.73 29.09 -15.25
N GLY A 956 -24.41 28.07 -15.79
CA GLY A 956 -23.79 26.81 -16.19
C GLY A 956 -22.98 26.96 -17.48
N PRO A 957 -21.93 26.14 -17.72
CA PRO A 957 -21.34 26.07 -19.06
C PRO A 957 -22.44 25.68 -20.07
N PRO A 958 -22.45 26.26 -21.28
CA PRO A 958 -23.41 25.91 -22.32
C PRO A 958 -23.38 24.42 -22.68
#